data_AF-A0A937F0Q8-F1
#
_entry.id   AF-A0A937F0Q8-F1
#
_cell.length_a   1.000
_cell.length_b   1.000
_cell.length_c   1.000
_cell.angle_alpha   90.00
_cell.angle_beta   90.00
_cell.angle_gamma   90.00
#
_symmetry.space_group_name_H-M   'P 1'
#
loop_
_entity.id
_entity.type
_entity.pdbx_description
1 polymer ?
#
loop_
_entity_poly.entity_id
_entity_poly.type
_entity_poly.pdbx_seq_one_letter_code
_entity_poly.pdbx_strand_id
1 'polypeptide(L)'
;MDTFQDFNSPLTTTSSNFLPNQSIQDPLTSLGSFNGRASAAYSDPSIDFLAQSSQVATTAAMPVWWMGQRSETWQQGAGGLPGTAENGFKFSGGQGVTAYQRGDEFGKAVATGDFNGDGYVDLAIGTPGEDSSAYNDDSGKPYDEYQYNGPGQITIIYGSVTGLSATNSQTFQAGETNAFGRSLAVGDFNNDGKADLAVGSGNGIGIFNGSSIGLQRGISLGAGSYALTTGDFNGDGADDLAAGNPFYDNEKGSVSIFLGQTNVGLTNAASQFWTQDSPGILGLAESAPNPLFNSEKTWGDRFGFSLTAGDFNGDGRDDLAIGAPGERFYMGGISNVPGGAVNVLYGSGFGLMSYGNQFWDQNGTEGSQFNLEGGIEANDQFGYAVKAGDFNGDGVADLAIGVPGEDTSTGGISYDSNGGAVAIIYGKRFQGLTNEGNQLIDQNTPGVTGGIEEDDRFGQALAVGDFDHNGFDDLVIGTPGETAAGKRGGSISIMMGTANGIYPLANQLIDQSQITGAQLEDADLFGAALATGDFDGNGSDDIAIGAPGEKIGNSFYSNLNHAGEVNVVYGNTFLRTITVTSDLTPIREGSPVSAAFFVNDGGFGVPAGTLVKLRSIGTAKLGVDFTVSGATVEGDYVIFRMPGPNSDPTTRMFTVSALQDNDLDPVEQVVFEVVKGDGYMVQPNQKASVLVLDPSPLVVDTLVDENDGDYSPGDLSLRESVQLAGRGSTISFASGLQGTITLNSQLLINKNLTIDGPGANLLSLSGNNTSRVFEIANGATVTLEGLTIANGFANNASGGAIENYGTLMVDNSRVTNNRAVYGGGIHNVGNLTLQNSTVDNNTASYDGGGVYVDMGTVNIYNSTISGNRAEYGAGIYRMGGDLVLNHATITNNTANLAGSGLYNYPDLGTTTAKNTLIAGNRTLYNAGGDVYGHVSSLGWNLVGDASGSTGWIYYYDRWGTNTSVIDPKLGALQNNGGTTPTHALLSGSPAIDASSADDLLFEDMAPDQRGITIQNGRRDIGAVEFTATDGLQLGLGIATNPQPNPQPNLLAGFLSWLELNFPRF
;
A
#
# COMPACT_ATOMS: atom_id res chain seq x y z
N MET A 1 23.65 8.52 -53.03
CA MET A 1 23.50 7.46 -54.05
C MET A 1 22.14 6.84 -53.82
N ASP A 2 21.30 6.87 -54.86
CA ASP A 2 20.25 5.89 -55.21
C ASP A 2 19.30 5.42 -54.07
N THR A 3 18.12 6.03 -53.90
CA THR A 3 16.78 5.76 -54.56
C THR A 3 15.88 4.85 -53.70
N PHE A 4 14.68 5.29 -53.30
CA PHE A 4 13.36 5.03 -53.95
C PHE A 4 13.08 3.52 -54.20
N GLN A 5 11.90 2.94 -53.94
CA GLN A 5 10.54 3.49 -54.09
C GLN A 5 9.47 2.64 -53.34
N ASP A 6 8.25 3.18 -53.16
CA ASP A 6 7.03 2.49 -52.72
C ASP A 6 6.61 1.31 -53.64
N PHE A 7 5.66 0.45 -53.21
CA PHE A 7 4.30 0.39 -53.82
C PHE A 7 3.29 -0.53 -53.10
N ASN A 8 2.01 -0.23 -53.33
CA ASN A 8 0.80 -0.82 -52.73
C ASN A 8 0.50 -2.30 -53.07
N SER A 9 -0.36 -2.89 -52.23
CA SER A 9 -1.26 -4.05 -52.47
C SER A 9 -2.02 -4.00 -53.83
N PRO A 10 -2.52 -5.12 -54.42
CA PRO A 10 -3.80 -5.69 -53.95
C PRO A 10 -4.14 -7.19 -54.24
N LEU A 11 -5.11 -7.71 -53.47
CA LEU A 11 -6.22 -8.65 -53.80
C LEU A 11 -6.06 -9.90 -54.72
N THR A 12 -6.24 -11.07 -54.08
CA THR A 12 -7.08 -12.24 -54.48
C THR A 12 -6.98 -12.93 -55.86
N THR A 13 -6.78 -14.27 -55.84
CA THR A 13 -7.35 -15.22 -56.83
C THR A 13 -7.73 -16.57 -56.20
N THR A 14 -8.85 -17.16 -56.65
CA THR A 14 -9.46 -18.43 -56.20
C THR A 14 -9.27 -19.59 -57.19
N SER A 15 -9.12 -20.85 -56.73
CA SER A 15 -9.48 -22.13 -57.41
C SER A 15 -8.86 -23.34 -56.66
N SER A 16 -9.36 -24.59 -56.63
CA SER A 16 -10.56 -25.24 -57.22
C SER A 16 -10.81 -26.67 -56.68
N ASN A 17 -12.10 -27.08 -56.65
CA ASN A 17 -12.67 -28.43 -56.94
C ASN A 17 -12.17 -29.72 -56.23
N PHE A 18 -13.11 -30.52 -55.67
CA PHE A 18 -13.72 -31.70 -56.35
C PHE A 18 -14.95 -32.28 -55.57
N LEU A 19 -15.90 -32.89 -56.29
CA LEU A 19 -17.13 -33.62 -55.84
C LEU A 19 -16.97 -35.14 -56.14
N PRO A 20 -17.92 -36.10 -55.87
CA PRO A 20 -19.35 -36.03 -55.48
C PRO A 20 -19.73 -37.02 -54.30
N ASN A 21 -20.95 -37.51 -53.99
CA ASN A 21 -22.30 -37.42 -54.61
C ASN A 21 -23.51 -37.63 -53.64
N GLN A 22 -24.64 -37.00 -54.00
CA GLN A 22 -26.09 -37.29 -53.80
C GLN A 22 -26.66 -38.36 -52.83
N SER A 23 -27.76 -37.96 -52.15
CA SER A 23 -29.12 -38.42 -52.52
C SER A 23 -30.18 -37.32 -52.26
N ILE A 24 -31.40 -37.46 -52.81
CA ILE A 24 -32.46 -36.42 -52.87
C ILE A 24 -33.78 -36.99 -52.34
N GLN A 25 -34.53 -36.25 -51.50
CA GLN A 25 -35.98 -36.05 -51.69
C GLN A 25 -36.58 -34.85 -50.93
N ASP A 26 -37.43 -34.11 -51.65
CA ASP A 26 -38.32 -33.00 -51.27
C ASP A 26 -39.74 -33.60 -50.94
N PRO A 27 -40.84 -32.88 -50.58
CA PRO A 27 -41.10 -31.42 -50.74
C PRO A 27 -41.99 -30.66 -49.69
N LEU A 28 -41.99 -29.31 -49.76
CA LEU A 28 -43.10 -28.34 -49.45
C LEU A 28 -43.63 -28.28 -47.98
N THR A 29 -44.01 -27.16 -47.32
CA THR A 29 -44.41 -25.75 -47.63
C THR A 29 -44.42 -24.96 -46.27
N SER A 30 -44.51 -23.62 -46.10
CA SER A 30 -44.50 -22.41 -46.96
C SER A 30 -44.49 -21.09 -46.13
N LEU A 31 -43.87 -20.03 -46.68
CA LEU A 31 -44.27 -18.58 -46.64
C LEU A 31 -44.62 -17.85 -45.31
N GLY A 32 -43.98 -16.69 -45.07
CA GLY A 32 -44.78 -15.44 -45.07
C GLY A 32 -44.51 -14.27 -44.09
N SER A 33 -43.53 -13.42 -44.41
CA SER A 33 -43.61 -11.92 -44.35
C SER A 33 -43.38 -11.10 -43.05
N PHE A 34 -42.91 -9.87 -43.29
CA PHE A 34 -42.50 -8.77 -42.40
C PHE A 34 -43.58 -7.67 -42.29
N ASN A 35 -43.65 -6.95 -41.14
CA ASN A 35 -43.60 -5.46 -40.99
C ASN A 35 -44.51 -4.89 -39.88
N GLY A 36 -43.99 -3.92 -39.12
CA GLY A 36 -44.77 -3.03 -38.24
C GLY A 36 -43.93 -2.25 -37.21
N ARG A 37 -43.55 -1.00 -37.52
CA ARG A 37 -42.87 -0.04 -36.61
C ARG A 37 -43.83 1.10 -36.22
N ALA A 38 -43.41 1.89 -35.22
CA ALA A 38 -43.94 3.20 -34.75
C ALA A 38 -45.01 3.14 -33.64
N SER A 39 -45.11 4.04 -32.64
CA SER A 39 -44.22 4.96 -31.87
C SER A 39 -45.10 6.10 -31.30
N ALA A 40 -45.11 6.30 -29.97
CA ALA A 40 -45.42 7.54 -29.22
C ALA A 40 -45.63 7.15 -27.73
N ALA A 41 -45.08 7.73 -26.66
CA ALA A 41 -44.48 9.02 -26.31
C ALA A 41 -45.35 9.82 -25.31
N TYR A 42 -44.75 10.15 -24.15
CA TYR A 42 -45.10 11.18 -23.17
C TYR A 42 -46.48 11.18 -22.45
N SER A 43 -46.46 11.04 -21.12
CA SER A 43 -46.83 12.13 -20.20
C SER A 43 -46.51 11.80 -18.72
N ASP A 44 -45.70 12.66 -18.10
CA ASP A 44 -45.69 12.91 -16.65
C ASP A 44 -46.91 13.79 -16.29
N PRO A 45 -47.49 13.70 -15.07
CA PRO A 45 -47.20 14.76 -14.09
C PRO A 45 -47.27 14.35 -12.59
N SER A 46 -46.13 14.46 -11.88
CA SER A 46 -45.91 15.26 -10.65
C SER A 46 -46.73 15.05 -9.34
N ILE A 47 -46.23 15.65 -8.22
CA ILE A 47 -46.89 15.96 -6.91
C ILE A 47 -46.93 14.80 -5.88
N ASP A 48 -46.50 14.92 -4.60
CA ASP A 48 -45.80 16.02 -3.89
C ASP A 48 -45.17 15.59 -2.53
N PHE A 49 -44.11 16.31 -2.13
CA PHE A 49 -43.70 16.78 -0.78
C PHE A 49 -43.32 15.90 0.45
N LEU A 50 -42.26 16.43 1.13
CA LEU A 50 -41.90 16.43 2.58
C LEU A 50 -41.48 15.09 3.20
N ALA A 51 -40.22 14.83 3.62
CA ALA A 51 -39.19 15.61 4.34
C ALA A 51 -39.38 15.74 5.87
N GLN A 52 -38.25 15.66 6.61
CA GLN A 52 -38.07 15.81 8.07
C GLN A 52 -38.55 14.63 8.94
N SER A 53 -37.92 14.28 10.07
CA SER A 53 -36.55 14.52 10.59
C SER A 53 -36.35 13.76 11.91
N SER A 54 -35.15 13.21 12.14
CA SER A 54 -34.40 13.15 13.43
C SER A 54 -35.01 12.54 14.72
N GLN A 55 -34.09 11.89 15.47
CA GLN A 55 -34.05 11.66 16.93
C GLN A 55 -34.65 10.37 17.52
N VAL A 56 -33.75 9.40 17.74
CA VAL A 56 -33.31 8.93 19.07
C VAL A 56 -34.29 9.13 20.24
N ALA A 57 -34.79 8.02 20.79
CA ALA A 57 -35.01 7.89 22.24
C ALA A 57 -35.00 6.41 22.68
N THR A 58 -34.20 6.12 23.70
CA THR A 58 -34.12 4.84 24.41
C THR A 58 -35.40 4.52 25.18
N THR A 59 -35.70 3.22 25.42
CA THR A 59 -35.96 2.64 26.77
C THR A 59 -36.36 1.16 26.69
N ALA A 60 -36.17 0.42 27.79
CA ALA A 60 -36.24 -1.03 27.84
C ALA A 60 -37.50 -1.60 28.54
N ALA A 61 -37.66 -2.92 28.37
CA ALA A 61 -38.29 -3.90 29.29
C ALA A 61 -39.81 -4.20 29.24
N MET A 62 -40.14 -5.32 28.56
CA MET A 62 -40.93 -6.49 29.04
C MET A 62 -42.44 -6.34 29.39
N PRO A 63 -43.20 -7.45 29.52
CA PRO A 63 -43.28 -8.69 28.70
C PRO A 63 -44.76 -9.05 28.35
N VAL A 64 -45.05 -10.20 27.68
CA VAL A 64 -46.21 -11.14 27.97
C VAL A 64 -46.39 -12.29 26.93
N TRP A 65 -46.28 -13.53 27.43
CA TRP A 65 -46.99 -14.82 27.11
C TRP A 65 -47.31 -15.33 25.67
N TRP A 66 -46.57 -16.39 25.28
CA TRP A 66 -47.00 -17.78 25.04
C TRP A 66 -48.18 -18.16 24.07
N MET A 67 -47.82 -18.71 22.91
CA MET A 67 -48.48 -19.82 22.19
C MET A 67 -47.43 -20.51 21.27
N GLY A 68 -47.40 -21.83 21.04
CA GLY A 68 -48.26 -22.86 21.63
C GLY A 68 -48.38 -24.23 20.91
N GLN A 69 -47.54 -24.63 19.96
CA GLN A 69 -47.50 -26.00 19.35
C GLN A 69 -46.03 -26.37 19.07
N ARG A 70 -45.41 -27.48 19.51
CA ARG A 70 -45.74 -28.93 19.67
C ARG A 70 -45.66 -29.78 18.39
N SER A 71 -44.48 -30.34 18.13
CA SER A 71 -44.25 -31.77 17.83
C SER A 71 -42.79 -32.09 18.17
N GLU A 72 -42.51 -32.66 19.34
CA GLU A 72 -42.33 -34.12 19.57
C GLU A 72 -40.86 -34.56 19.46
N THR A 73 -40.33 -34.99 20.61
CA THR A 73 -38.92 -35.29 20.87
C THR A 73 -38.54 -36.74 20.55
N TRP A 74 -37.33 -36.95 20.06
CA TRP A 74 -36.53 -38.12 20.45
C TRP A 74 -35.25 -37.66 21.15
N GLN A 75 -34.96 -38.28 22.30
CA GLN A 75 -33.81 -37.94 23.13
C GLN A 75 -32.57 -38.74 22.72
N GLN A 76 -31.41 -38.08 22.64
CA GLN A 76 -30.15 -38.63 23.15
C GLN A 76 -29.12 -37.52 23.36
N GLY A 77 -28.27 -37.66 24.39
CA GLY A 77 -27.08 -36.81 24.59
C GLY A 77 -27.32 -35.48 25.30
N ALA A 78 -27.32 -35.47 26.64
CA ALA A 78 -27.04 -34.24 27.38
C ALA A 78 -25.52 -34.03 27.42
N GLY A 79 -25.01 -33.15 26.55
CA GLY A 79 -23.73 -32.46 26.72
C GLY A 79 -23.94 -31.15 27.47
N GLY A 80 -22.91 -30.64 28.15
CA GLY A 80 -23.02 -29.40 28.93
C GLY A 80 -23.23 -28.16 28.08
N LEU A 81 -23.65 -27.07 28.72
CA LEU A 81 -23.43 -25.72 28.20
C LEU A 81 -21.92 -25.58 27.87
N PRO A 82 -21.53 -25.02 26.71
CA PRO A 82 -20.14 -24.72 26.46
C PRO A 82 -19.74 -23.56 27.39
N GLY A 83 -19.07 -23.89 28.48
CA GLY A 83 -18.17 -22.95 29.11
C GLY A 83 -16.93 -22.87 28.23
N THR A 84 -16.59 -21.65 27.78
CA THR A 84 -15.26 -21.24 27.30
C THR A 84 -14.42 -22.36 26.68
N ALA A 85 -14.58 -22.56 25.36
CA ALA A 85 -13.83 -23.56 24.61
C ALA A 85 -12.36 -23.13 24.46
N GLU A 86 -11.54 -23.44 25.47
CA GLU A 86 -10.09 -23.40 25.34
C GLU A 86 -9.66 -24.47 24.30
N ASN A 87 -8.97 -24.04 23.24
CA ASN A 87 -8.36 -24.86 22.17
C ASN A 87 -9.30 -25.34 21.04
N GLY A 88 -9.97 -24.40 20.37
CA GLY A 88 -10.53 -24.57 19.03
C GLY A 88 -11.70 -25.55 18.91
N PHE A 89 -12.25 -25.67 17.71
CA PHE A 89 -13.39 -26.53 17.39
C PHE A 89 -13.46 -26.81 15.88
N LYS A 90 -14.32 -27.74 15.46
CA LYS A 90 -14.33 -28.23 14.07
C LYS A 90 -15.73 -28.37 13.47
N PHE A 91 -15.81 -28.13 12.17
CA PHE A 91 -16.97 -28.37 11.32
C PHE A 91 -16.67 -29.52 10.36
N SER A 92 -17.41 -30.61 10.52
CA SER A 92 -17.40 -31.73 9.59
C SER A 92 -18.77 -31.91 8.96
N GLY A 93 -18.81 -32.51 7.77
CA GLY A 93 -20.02 -32.74 6.96
C GLY A 93 -21.15 -33.56 7.62
N GLY A 94 -21.01 -33.98 8.88
CA GLY A 94 -22.08 -34.60 9.68
C GLY A 94 -22.81 -33.65 10.64
N GLN A 95 -22.30 -32.44 10.89
CA GLN A 95 -22.83 -31.51 11.92
C GLN A 95 -23.88 -30.53 11.38
N GLY A 96 -24.88 -31.03 10.64
CA GLY A 96 -25.96 -30.23 10.06
C GLY A 96 -25.64 -29.61 8.69
N VAL A 97 -24.37 -29.64 8.29
CA VAL A 97 -23.93 -29.47 6.89
C VAL A 97 -24.27 -30.74 6.10
N THR A 98 -24.53 -30.63 4.78
CA THR A 98 -25.14 -31.73 4.00
C THR A 98 -24.20 -32.58 3.15
N ALA A 99 -22.92 -32.25 3.04
CA ALA A 99 -21.93 -33.02 2.28
C ALA A 99 -21.39 -34.19 3.11
N TYR A 100 -21.56 -35.44 2.66
CA TYR A 100 -21.21 -36.62 3.46
C TYR A 100 -20.86 -37.86 2.60
N GLN A 101 -19.95 -37.72 1.66
CA GLN A 101 -19.47 -38.78 0.79
C GLN A 101 -17.93 -38.80 0.69
N ARG A 102 -17.41 -39.85 0.06
CA ARG A 102 -15.98 -39.96 -0.31
C ARG A 102 -15.74 -39.01 -1.48
N GLY A 103 -14.74 -38.15 -1.37
CA GLY A 103 -14.29 -37.29 -2.48
C GLY A 103 -14.91 -35.89 -2.50
N ASP A 104 -15.78 -35.55 -1.54
CA ASP A 104 -16.44 -34.23 -1.45
C ASP A 104 -15.44 -33.07 -1.25
N GLU A 105 -14.32 -33.34 -0.56
CA GLU A 105 -13.27 -32.37 -0.22
C GLU A 105 -13.82 -31.11 0.49
N PHE A 106 -14.67 -31.28 1.52
CA PHE A 106 -15.14 -30.16 2.35
C PHE A 106 -13.94 -29.41 2.98
N GLY A 107 -13.91 -28.07 2.83
CA GLY A 107 -12.77 -27.27 3.27
C GLY A 107 -11.63 -27.16 2.25
N LYS A 108 -11.83 -27.59 1.00
CA LYS A 108 -10.82 -27.42 -0.08
C LYS A 108 -10.55 -25.96 -0.43
N ALA A 109 -11.53 -25.08 -0.19
CA ALA A 109 -11.37 -23.64 -0.21
C ALA A 109 -12.12 -23.05 0.98
N VAL A 110 -11.58 -21.99 1.57
CA VAL A 110 -12.21 -21.20 2.63
C VAL A 110 -12.01 -19.72 2.30
N ALA A 111 -13.00 -18.88 2.63
CA ALA A 111 -12.91 -17.43 2.53
C ALA A 111 -13.84 -16.79 3.56
N THR A 112 -13.58 -15.54 3.91
CA THR A 112 -14.16 -14.88 5.09
C THR A 112 -14.68 -13.48 4.74
N GLY A 113 -15.71 -13.03 5.46
CA GLY A 113 -16.28 -11.68 5.35
C GLY A 113 -17.68 -11.60 5.95
N ASP A 114 -18.17 -10.40 6.26
CA ASP A 114 -19.52 -10.21 6.80
C ASP A 114 -20.58 -10.23 5.69
N PHE A 115 -21.09 -11.43 5.36
CA PHE A 115 -22.08 -11.63 4.30
C PHE A 115 -23.47 -11.16 4.69
N ASN A 116 -23.70 -10.93 5.99
CA ASN A 116 -25.02 -10.68 6.55
C ASN A 116 -25.22 -9.22 7.06
N GLY A 117 -24.12 -8.49 7.28
CA GLY A 117 -24.08 -7.11 7.74
C GLY A 117 -24.34 -6.92 9.24
N ASP A 118 -24.01 -7.91 10.08
CA ASP A 118 -24.18 -7.82 11.54
C ASP A 118 -22.91 -7.44 12.32
N GLY A 119 -21.78 -7.30 11.64
CA GLY A 119 -20.51 -6.86 12.20
C GLY A 119 -19.63 -7.98 12.77
N TYR A 120 -19.96 -9.24 12.53
CA TYR A 120 -19.07 -10.39 12.78
C TYR A 120 -18.61 -10.98 11.45
N VAL A 121 -17.38 -11.49 11.39
CA VAL A 121 -16.89 -12.15 10.17
C VAL A 121 -17.58 -13.52 10.03
N ASP A 122 -18.10 -13.81 8.85
CA ASP A 122 -18.65 -15.13 8.50
C ASP A 122 -17.60 -15.97 7.74
N LEU A 123 -17.83 -17.27 7.67
CA LEU A 123 -16.96 -18.24 6.98
C LEU A 123 -17.70 -18.91 5.81
N ALA A 124 -17.19 -18.73 4.59
CA ALA A 124 -17.56 -19.49 3.41
C ALA A 124 -16.62 -20.69 3.22
N ILE A 125 -17.21 -21.87 2.97
CA ILE A 125 -16.51 -23.14 2.83
C ILE A 125 -16.89 -23.79 1.49
N GLY A 126 -15.88 -24.16 0.70
CA GLY A 126 -16.01 -24.86 -0.57
C GLY A 126 -15.98 -26.39 -0.43
N THR A 127 -16.83 -27.05 -1.20
CA THR A 127 -16.96 -28.51 -1.29
C THR A 127 -17.05 -28.92 -2.77
N PRO A 128 -15.95 -28.86 -3.53
CA PRO A 128 -15.99 -29.05 -4.99
C PRO A 128 -16.37 -30.47 -5.42
N GLY A 129 -16.18 -31.49 -4.58
CA GLY A 129 -16.47 -32.88 -4.92
C GLY A 129 -17.94 -33.28 -4.78
N GLU A 130 -18.72 -32.57 -3.95
CA GLU A 130 -20.10 -32.92 -3.58
C GLU A 130 -20.94 -33.37 -4.78
N ASP A 131 -21.51 -34.57 -4.70
CA ASP A 131 -22.39 -35.17 -5.71
C ASP A 131 -23.82 -35.42 -5.19
N SER A 132 -24.81 -35.20 -6.06
CA SER A 132 -26.25 -35.25 -5.71
C SER A 132 -26.85 -36.67 -5.64
N SER A 133 -26.04 -37.70 -5.81
CA SER A 133 -26.44 -39.10 -5.85
C SER A 133 -26.11 -39.80 -4.55
N ALA A 134 -27.08 -40.50 -3.97
CA ALA A 134 -26.87 -41.34 -2.79
C ALA A 134 -26.16 -42.67 -3.12
N TYR A 135 -25.24 -42.67 -4.10
CA TYR A 135 -24.62 -43.85 -4.67
C TYR A 135 -23.12 -43.61 -4.94
N ASN A 136 -22.33 -44.01 -3.95
CA ASN A 136 -20.87 -44.01 -3.84
C ASN A 136 -20.06 -44.53 -5.07
N ASP A 137 -20.03 -43.79 -6.19
CA ASP A 137 -19.40 -44.18 -7.47
C ASP A 137 -17.95 -43.70 -7.67
N ASP A 138 -17.37 -42.91 -6.77
CA ASP A 138 -15.94 -42.53 -6.80
C ASP A 138 -14.98 -43.68 -6.39
N SER A 139 -15.33 -44.89 -6.81
CA SER A 139 -14.71 -46.16 -6.45
C SER A 139 -13.69 -46.67 -7.47
N GLY A 140 -13.20 -45.82 -8.40
CA GLY A 140 -12.36 -46.30 -9.51
C GLY A 140 -11.45 -45.35 -10.28
N LYS A 141 -11.29 -44.07 -9.88
CA LYS A 141 -10.31 -43.16 -10.53
C LYS A 141 -9.04 -43.01 -9.67
N PRO A 142 -7.82 -43.01 -10.28
CA PRO A 142 -6.60 -42.64 -9.57
C PRO A 142 -6.67 -41.17 -9.12
N TYR A 143 -5.86 -40.82 -8.12
CA TYR A 143 -5.95 -39.58 -7.35
C TYR A 143 -5.25 -38.38 -8.01
N ASP A 144 -4.85 -38.57 -9.26
CA ASP A 144 -3.87 -37.79 -9.96
C ASP A 144 -4.50 -37.36 -11.31
N GLU A 145 -4.58 -36.03 -11.52
CA GLU A 145 -4.86 -35.37 -12.81
C GLU A 145 -6.33 -34.99 -13.18
N TYR A 146 -6.70 -33.75 -12.80
CA TYR A 146 -7.48 -32.75 -13.56
C TYR A 146 -8.96 -32.93 -13.98
N GLN A 147 -9.69 -34.00 -13.69
CA GLN A 147 -11.14 -34.07 -14.09
C GLN A 147 -12.12 -34.42 -12.96
N TYR A 148 -12.28 -33.47 -12.04
CA TYR A 148 -13.37 -33.40 -11.06
C TYR A 148 -14.63 -32.83 -11.72
N ASN A 149 -15.51 -33.71 -12.17
CA ASN A 149 -16.75 -33.36 -12.86
C ASN A 149 -17.99 -33.51 -11.95
N GLY A 150 -17.85 -33.33 -10.63
CA GLY A 150 -18.96 -33.30 -9.67
C GLY A 150 -19.71 -31.95 -9.71
N PRO A 151 -20.99 -31.87 -9.27
CA PRO A 151 -21.73 -30.61 -9.22
C PRO A 151 -21.16 -29.60 -8.21
N GLY A 152 -20.70 -30.03 -7.03
CA GLY A 152 -20.06 -29.16 -6.05
C GLY A 152 -21.02 -28.22 -5.28
N GLN A 153 -20.52 -27.68 -4.18
CA GLN A 153 -21.30 -26.93 -3.18
C GLN A 153 -20.44 -25.87 -2.47
N ILE A 154 -21.11 -24.83 -1.94
CA ILE A 154 -20.59 -23.98 -0.87
C ILE A 154 -21.50 -24.04 0.36
N THR A 155 -20.92 -23.87 1.55
CA THR A 155 -21.60 -23.71 2.83
C THR A 155 -21.10 -22.43 3.52
N ILE A 156 -22.02 -21.62 4.04
CA ILE A 156 -21.74 -20.40 4.82
C ILE A 156 -22.08 -20.68 6.28
N ILE A 157 -21.16 -20.35 7.18
CA ILE A 157 -21.33 -20.43 8.62
C ILE A 157 -21.20 -19.02 9.19
N TYR A 158 -22.20 -18.58 9.94
CA TYR A 158 -22.27 -17.20 10.43
C TYR A 158 -21.47 -17.00 11.72
N GLY A 159 -20.79 -15.84 11.80
CA GLY A 159 -20.13 -15.33 13.00
C GLY A 159 -21.12 -14.93 14.10
N SER A 160 -20.60 -14.65 15.29
CA SER A 160 -21.38 -14.11 16.43
C SER A 160 -20.44 -13.79 17.58
N VAL A 161 -20.92 -13.09 18.62
CA VAL A 161 -20.21 -12.91 19.92
C VAL A 161 -19.81 -14.22 20.66
N THR A 162 -20.12 -15.38 20.10
CA THR A 162 -19.71 -16.71 20.58
C THR A 162 -18.92 -17.50 19.53
N GLY A 163 -18.46 -16.85 18.47
CA GLY A 163 -17.82 -17.48 17.32
C GLY A 163 -18.79 -18.02 16.27
N LEU A 164 -18.26 -18.81 15.33
CA LEU A 164 -19.02 -19.38 14.22
C LEU A 164 -20.03 -20.44 14.69
N SER A 165 -21.25 -20.43 14.14
CA SER A 165 -22.26 -21.45 14.45
C SER A 165 -22.97 -22.03 13.22
N ALA A 166 -22.82 -23.36 13.03
CA ALA A 166 -23.53 -24.10 11.98
C ALA A 166 -25.06 -24.19 12.19
N THR A 167 -25.61 -23.66 13.30
CA THR A 167 -27.05 -23.73 13.62
C THR A 167 -27.93 -23.04 12.58
N ASN A 168 -27.42 -22.00 11.92
CA ASN A 168 -28.13 -21.19 10.92
C ASN A 168 -27.42 -21.15 9.56
N SER A 169 -26.60 -22.15 9.23
CA SER A 169 -25.79 -22.15 8.00
C SER A 169 -26.62 -22.02 6.72
N GLN A 170 -26.08 -21.36 5.70
CA GLN A 170 -26.63 -21.39 4.34
C GLN A 170 -25.82 -22.34 3.46
N THR A 171 -26.47 -22.97 2.48
CA THR A 171 -25.81 -23.93 1.59
C THR A 171 -26.31 -23.76 0.16
N PHE A 172 -25.39 -23.67 -0.80
CA PHE A 172 -25.70 -23.50 -2.21
C PHE A 172 -24.99 -24.56 -3.06
N GLN A 173 -25.76 -25.44 -3.71
CA GLN A 173 -25.27 -26.38 -4.72
C GLN A 173 -25.35 -25.76 -6.12
N ALA A 174 -24.46 -26.15 -7.04
CA ALA A 174 -24.63 -25.80 -8.45
C ALA A 174 -25.65 -26.71 -9.15
N GLY A 175 -26.24 -26.21 -10.24
CA GLY A 175 -27.20 -26.98 -11.06
C GLY A 175 -26.55 -27.94 -12.07
N GLU A 176 -25.25 -27.78 -12.35
CA GLU A 176 -24.51 -28.59 -13.31
C GLU A 176 -23.09 -28.92 -12.80
N THR A 177 -22.59 -30.07 -13.24
CA THR A 177 -21.26 -30.66 -12.96
C THR A 177 -20.12 -29.73 -13.38
N ASN A 178 -19.21 -29.29 -12.48
CA ASN A 178 -17.85 -28.74 -12.76
C ASN A 178 -17.08 -28.26 -11.49
N ALA A 179 -17.13 -28.97 -10.36
CA ALA A 179 -16.37 -28.62 -9.15
C ALA A 179 -16.64 -27.20 -8.61
N PHE A 180 -17.92 -26.85 -8.45
CA PHE A 180 -18.33 -25.57 -7.87
C PHE A 180 -17.92 -25.46 -6.39
N GLY A 181 -17.32 -24.33 -5.99
CA GLY A 181 -16.71 -24.18 -4.67
C GLY A 181 -15.22 -24.58 -4.63
N ARG A 182 -14.57 -24.70 -5.79
CA ARG A 182 -13.12 -24.98 -5.90
C ARG A 182 -12.25 -23.82 -5.40
N SER A 183 -12.68 -22.59 -5.66
CA SER A 183 -12.01 -21.35 -5.27
C SER A 183 -13.06 -20.34 -4.84
N LEU A 184 -12.69 -19.48 -3.90
CA LEU A 184 -13.57 -18.48 -3.28
C LEU A 184 -12.80 -17.17 -3.20
N ALA A 185 -13.47 -16.05 -3.42
CA ALA A 185 -12.97 -14.72 -3.08
C ALA A 185 -14.14 -13.83 -2.64
N VAL A 186 -13.85 -12.89 -1.75
CA VAL A 186 -14.85 -12.09 -1.03
C VAL A 186 -14.52 -10.62 -1.19
N GLY A 187 -15.52 -9.80 -1.49
CA GLY A 187 -15.39 -8.36 -1.63
C GLY A 187 -16.75 -7.71 -1.79
N ASP A 188 -16.87 -6.41 -1.57
CA ASP A 188 -18.11 -5.65 -1.78
C ASP A 188 -18.15 -5.12 -3.23
N PHE A 189 -18.46 -6.02 -4.17
CA PHE A 189 -18.51 -5.69 -5.61
C PHE A 189 -19.50 -4.58 -5.97
N ASN A 190 -20.44 -4.28 -5.06
CA ASN A 190 -21.53 -3.34 -5.28
C ASN A 190 -21.52 -2.14 -4.31
N ASN A 191 -20.54 -2.04 -3.42
CA ASN A 191 -20.34 -0.97 -2.43
C ASN A 191 -21.63 -0.65 -1.64
N ASP A 192 -22.22 -1.66 -1.01
CA ASP A 192 -23.40 -1.52 -0.12
C ASP A 192 -23.12 -1.81 1.37
N GLY A 193 -21.85 -2.04 1.72
CA GLY A 193 -21.34 -2.31 3.06
C GLY A 193 -21.57 -3.74 3.54
N LYS A 194 -21.74 -4.72 2.64
CA LYS A 194 -21.75 -6.15 2.97
C LYS A 194 -20.83 -6.91 2.01
N ALA A 195 -20.25 -7.99 2.50
CA ALA A 195 -19.44 -8.87 1.68
C ALA A 195 -20.29 -9.60 0.63
N ASP A 196 -19.89 -9.53 -0.65
CA ASP A 196 -20.31 -10.44 -1.70
C ASP A 196 -19.31 -11.61 -1.82
N LEU A 197 -19.72 -12.72 -2.44
CA LEU A 197 -18.91 -13.92 -2.63
C LEU A 197 -18.84 -14.31 -4.11
N ALA A 198 -17.62 -14.40 -4.65
CA ALA A 198 -17.33 -15.04 -5.92
C ALA A 198 -16.92 -16.50 -5.72
N VAL A 199 -17.57 -17.41 -6.45
CA VAL A 199 -17.39 -18.86 -6.31
C VAL A 199 -16.95 -19.49 -7.63
N GLY A 200 -15.72 -19.98 -7.68
CA GLY A 200 -15.14 -20.60 -8.85
C GLY A 200 -15.65 -22.02 -9.13
N SER A 201 -15.61 -22.37 -10.41
CA SER A 201 -15.86 -23.70 -10.95
C SER A 201 -15.05 -23.87 -12.26
N GLY A 202 -14.94 -25.11 -12.75
CA GLY A 202 -14.20 -25.41 -13.99
C GLY A 202 -14.72 -24.70 -15.25
N ASN A 203 -15.97 -24.25 -15.26
CA ASN A 203 -16.60 -23.62 -16.44
C ASN A 203 -17.10 -22.17 -16.23
N GLY A 204 -16.91 -21.58 -15.05
CA GLY A 204 -17.47 -20.26 -14.73
C GLY A 204 -17.31 -19.86 -13.26
N ILE A 205 -17.76 -18.66 -12.93
CA ILE A 205 -17.79 -18.12 -11.57
C ILE A 205 -19.24 -17.75 -11.23
N GLY A 206 -19.76 -18.25 -10.10
CA GLY A 206 -21.05 -17.82 -9.56
C GLY A 206 -20.85 -16.65 -8.59
N ILE A 207 -21.61 -15.56 -8.76
CA ILE A 207 -21.57 -14.40 -7.88
C ILE A 207 -22.78 -14.43 -6.95
N PHE A 208 -22.55 -14.16 -5.67
CA PHE A 208 -23.57 -14.11 -4.63
C PHE A 208 -23.43 -12.80 -3.89
N ASN A 209 -24.51 -12.03 -3.79
CA ASN A 209 -24.48 -10.73 -3.15
C ASN A 209 -24.82 -10.86 -1.66
N GLY A 210 -24.12 -10.09 -0.82
CA GLY A 210 -24.42 -9.93 0.60
C GLY A 210 -25.80 -9.31 0.84
N SER A 211 -26.43 -9.63 1.97
CA SER A 211 -27.71 -9.02 2.34
C SER A 211 -28.02 -9.24 3.82
N SER A 212 -28.98 -8.50 4.38
CA SER A 212 -29.40 -8.64 5.80
C SER A 212 -30.02 -10.00 6.19
N ILE A 213 -29.94 -11.00 5.32
CA ILE A 213 -30.34 -12.40 5.55
C ILE A 213 -29.26 -13.38 5.07
N GLY A 214 -28.01 -12.92 4.89
CA GLY A 214 -26.91 -13.67 4.26
C GLY A 214 -26.91 -13.57 2.73
N LEU A 215 -26.17 -14.48 2.08
CA LEU A 215 -25.93 -14.44 0.63
C LEU A 215 -27.20 -14.67 -0.22
N GLN A 216 -27.27 -13.99 -1.36
CA GLN A 216 -28.30 -14.17 -2.39
C GLN A 216 -27.65 -14.45 -3.74
N ARG A 217 -28.19 -15.41 -4.51
CA ARG A 217 -27.68 -15.72 -5.86
C ARG A 217 -27.81 -14.52 -6.80
N GLY A 218 -26.67 -14.00 -7.25
CA GLY A 218 -26.55 -12.96 -8.25
C GLY A 218 -26.37 -13.54 -9.66
N ILE A 219 -25.31 -13.11 -10.34
CA ILE A 219 -25.02 -13.47 -11.74
C ILE A 219 -24.07 -14.69 -11.86
N SER A 220 -23.71 -15.03 -13.08
CA SER A 220 -22.65 -16.01 -13.37
C SER A 220 -21.79 -15.54 -14.52
N LEU A 221 -20.47 -15.65 -14.36
CA LEU A 221 -19.44 -15.18 -15.28
C LEU A 221 -18.87 -16.36 -16.08
N GLY A 222 -18.61 -16.14 -17.38
CA GLY A 222 -18.19 -17.20 -18.31
C GLY A 222 -16.70 -17.54 -18.31
N ALA A 223 -15.94 -17.19 -17.26
CA ALA A 223 -14.52 -17.49 -17.13
C ALA A 223 -14.34 -18.74 -16.24
N GLY A 224 -13.71 -19.78 -16.76
CA GLY A 224 -13.23 -20.88 -15.92
C GLY A 224 -12.14 -20.36 -14.98
N SER A 225 -12.27 -20.63 -13.68
CA SER A 225 -11.37 -20.08 -12.65
C SER A 225 -10.71 -21.22 -11.86
N TYR A 226 -9.41 -21.06 -11.63
CA TYR A 226 -8.62 -21.82 -10.68
C TYR A 226 -8.33 -21.00 -9.42
N ALA A 227 -7.94 -19.75 -9.62
CA ALA A 227 -7.75 -18.75 -8.56
C ALA A 227 -8.75 -17.60 -8.72
N LEU A 228 -9.11 -16.99 -7.60
CA LEU A 228 -9.89 -15.76 -7.49
C LEU A 228 -9.23 -14.86 -6.46
N THR A 229 -9.22 -13.56 -6.70
CA THR A 229 -8.93 -12.55 -5.68
C THR A 229 -9.71 -11.28 -5.99
N THR A 230 -9.79 -10.39 -5.02
CA THR A 230 -10.62 -9.19 -5.01
C THR A 230 -9.81 -8.00 -4.51
N GLY A 231 -10.13 -6.82 -5.00
CA GLY A 231 -9.48 -5.56 -4.62
C GLY A 231 -9.95 -4.42 -5.53
N ASP A 232 -9.82 -3.18 -5.10
CA ASP A 232 -10.23 -2.00 -5.86
C ASP A 232 -9.11 -1.57 -6.82
N PHE A 233 -8.91 -2.34 -7.90
CA PHE A 233 -7.90 -2.03 -8.93
C PHE A 233 -8.21 -0.73 -9.67
N ASN A 234 -9.49 -0.31 -9.66
CA ASN A 234 -9.98 0.84 -10.40
C ASN A 234 -10.10 2.14 -9.56
N GLY A 235 -10.09 2.04 -8.24
CA GLY A 235 -10.18 3.12 -7.26
C GLY A 235 -11.52 3.85 -7.25
N ASP A 236 -12.65 3.14 -7.41
CA ASP A 236 -14.01 3.69 -7.28
C ASP A 236 -14.73 3.29 -5.98
N GLY A 237 -14.08 2.48 -5.13
CA GLY A 237 -14.56 2.01 -3.85
C GLY A 237 -15.51 0.81 -3.91
N ALA A 238 -15.74 0.23 -5.09
CA ALA A 238 -16.37 -1.08 -5.22
C ALA A 238 -15.30 -2.12 -5.60
N ASP A 239 -15.25 -3.25 -4.90
CA ASP A 239 -14.20 -4.24 -5.16
C ASP A 239 -14.33 -4.80 -6.58
N ASP A 240 -13.20 -4.93 -7.27
CA ASP A 240 -13.10 -5.65 -8.54
C ASP A 240 -12.84 -7.16 -8.28
N LEU A 241 -13.03 -7.98 -9.30
CA LEU A 241 -12.72 -9.41 -9.26
C LEU A 241 -11.67 -9.79 -10.31
N ALA A 242 -10.54 -10.34 -9.86
CA ALA A 242 -9.54 -10.98 -10.71
C ALA A 242 -9.71 -12.51 -10.70
N ALA A 243 -9.75 -13.11 -11.89
CA ALA A 243 -9.97 -14.53 -12.09
C ALA A 243 -8.84 -15.18 -12.92
N GLY A 244 -8.08 -16.07 -12.29
CA GLY A 244 -6.95 -16.78 -12.87
C GLY A 244 -7.34 -18.09 -13.54
N ASN A 245 -6.88 -18.29 -14.78
CA ASN A 245 -7.06 -19.51 -15.56
C ASN A 245 -5.70 -20.03 -16.06
N PRO A 246 -4.95 -20.76 -15.22
CA PRO A 246 -3.59 -21.22 -15.52
C PRO A 246 -3.51 -22.25 -16.66
N PHE A 247 -4.62 -22.83 -17.09
CA PHE A 247 -4.64 -23.83 -18.18
C PHE A 247 -4.97 -23.24 -19.56
N TYR A 248 -5.18 -21.92 -19.63
CA TYR A 248 -5.38 -21.21 -20.89
C TYR A 248 -4.19 -21.35 -21.84
N ASP A 249 -4.47 -21.37 -23.15
CA ASP A 249 -3.54 -21.55 -24.28
C ASP A 249 -2.40 -22.57 -24.01
N ASN A 250 -2.79 -23.81 -23.67
CA ASN A 250 -1.87 -24.91 -23.38
C ASN A 250 -0.99 -24.65 -22.14
N GLU A 251 -1.61 -24.34 -21.00
CA GLU A 251 -0.94 -24.08 -19.71
C GLU A 251 -0.05 -22.82 -19.64
N LYS A 252 -0.06 -21.93 -20.64
CA LYS A 252 0.53 -20.58 -20.49
C LYS A 252 -0.14 -19.78 -19.37
N GLY A 253 -1.47 -19.91 -19.29
CA GLY A 253 -2.29 -19.20 -18.31
C GLY A 253 -2.84 -17.85 -18.79
N SER A 254 -3.68 -17.24 -17.95
CA SER A 254 -4.34 -15.95 -18.19
C SER A 254 -5.03 -15.44 -16.92
N VAL A 255 -5.29 -14.14 -16.85
CA VAL A 255 -6.13 -13.51 -15.82
C VAL A 255 -7.20 -12.65 -16.49
N SER A 256 -8.45 -12.76 -16.03
CA SER A 256 -9.56 -11.89 -16.44
C SER A 256 -9.98 -10.97 -15.29
N ILE A 257 -10.13 -9.67 -15.55
CA ILE A 257 -10.59 -8.69 -14.56
C ILE A 257 -12.03 -8.31 -14.86
N PHE A 258 -12.88 -8.31 -13.84
CA PHE A 258 -14.26 -7.83 -13.87
C PHE A 258 -14.37 -6.66 -12.90
N LEU A 259 -14.65 -5.46 -13.40
CA LEU A 259 -14.73 -4.28 -12.52
C LEU A 259 -16.02 -4.28 -11.70
N GLY A 260 -15.89 -3.94 -10.42
CA GLY A 260 -16.95 -3.58 -9.50
C GLY A 260 -17.65 -2.31 -9.95
N GLN A 261 -18.88 -2.11 -9.50
CA GLN A 261 -19.63 -0.87 -9.75
C GLN A 261 -20.60 -0.61 -8.60
N THR A 262 -20.42 0.54 -7.95
CA THR A 262 -21.27 1.01 -6.86
C THR A 262 -22.78 0.97 -7.22
N ASN A 263 -23.58 0.29 -6.40
CA ASN A 263 -25.01 -0.06 -6.56
C ASN A 263 -25.37 -0.98 -7.76
N VAL A 264 -24.40 -1.59 -8.45
CA VAL A 264 -24.63 -2.44 -9.62
C VAL A 264 -24.00 -3.84 -9.47
N GLY A 265 -22.80 -3.93 -8.90
CA GLY A 265 -22.02 -5.17 -8.86
C GLY A 265 -21.25 -5.42 -10.16
N LEU A 266 -20.59 -6.59 -10.20
CA LEU A 266 -19.89 -7.07 -11.40
C LEU A 266 -20.82 -7.22 -12.61
N THR A 267 -20.26 -7.13 -13.82
CA THR A 267 -20.98 -7.39 -15.07
C THR A 267 -20.49 -8.64 -15.80
N ASN A 268 -21.33 -9.24 -16.64
CA ASN A 268 -21.07 -10.53 -17.28
C ASN A 268 -19.90 -10.56 -18.31
N ALA A 269 -19.17 -9.47 -18.52
CA ALA A 269 -18.05 -9.38 -19.44
C ALA A 269 -16.78 -8.97 -18.69
N ALA A 270 -15.68 -9.68 -18.93
CA ALA A 270 -14.37 -9.25 -18.45
C ALA A 270 -14.04 -7.88 -19.05
N SER A 271 -13.67 -6.94 -18.19
CA SER A 271 -13.27 -5.59 -18.54
C SER A 271 -11.83 -5.55 -19.07
N GLN A 272 -10.98 -6.44 -18.55
CA GLN A 272 -9.60 -6.64 -19.01
C GLN A 272 -9.25 -8.14 -19.10
N PHE A 273 -8.25 -8.47 -19.91
CA PHE A 273 -7.73 -9.83 -20.06
C PHE A 273 -6.20 -9.76 -20.24
N TRP A 274 -5.48 -10.47 -19.38
CA TRP A 274 -4.02 -10.39 -19.24
C TRP A 274 -3.36 -11.77 -19.38
N THR A 275 -2.19 -11.77 -20.01
CA THR A 275 -1.27 -12.91 -20.19
C THR A 275 0.15 -12.36 -20.28
N GLN A 276 1.20 -13.17 -20.11
CA GLN A 276 2.58 -12.74 -20.39
C GLN A 276 2.85 -12.44 -21.87
N ASP A 277 1.99 -12.93 -22.79
CA ASP A 277 1.96 -12.50 -24.21
C ASP A 277 1.38 -11.08 -24.41
N SER A 278 0.87 -10.41 -23.36
CA SER A 278 0.20 -9.11 -23.47
C SER A 278 1.21 -7.94 -23.52
N PRO A 279 0.93 -6.85 -24.30
CA PRO A 279 1.92 -5.78 -24.49
C PRO A 279 2.34 -5.08 -23.20
N GLY A 280 3.65 -5.08 -22.94
CA GLY A 280 4.27 -4.43 -21.80
C GLY A 280 4.44 -5.32 -20.56
N ILE A 281 3.81 -6.50 -20.51
CA ILE A 281 4.02 -7.47 -19.44
C ILE A 281 5.45 -8.03 -19.52
N LEU A 282 6.03 -8.35 -18.36
CA LEU A 282 7.37 -8.91 -18.21
C LEU A 282 7.33 -10.45 -18.16
N GLY A 283 8.49 -11.10 -18.33
CA GLY A 283 8.58 -12.55 -18.54
C GLY A 283 8.26 -12.98 -19.98
N LEU A 284 8.15 -14.29 -20.22
CA LEU A 284 7.84 -14.88 -21.53
C LEU A 284 6.80 -16.00 -21.37
N ALA A 285 5.90 -16.18 -22.35
CA ALA A 285 4.84 -17.18 -22.26
C ALA A 285 5.19 -18.50 -22.99
N GLU A 286 5.10 -19.62 -22.29
CA GLU A 286 5.55 -20.95 -22.70
C GLU A 286 4.47 -22.03 -22.49
N SER A 287 4.36 -22.91 -23.48
CA SER A 287 3.25 -23.87 -23.60
C SER A 287 3.62 -25.31 -23.22
N ALA A 288 2.67 -26.02 -22.61
CA ALA A 288 2.70 -27.47 -22.40
C ALA A 288 2.21 -28.28 -23.63
N PRO A 289 2.72 -29.51 -23.84
CA PRO A 289 4.07 -29.94 -23.50
C PRO A 289 5.07 -29.22 -24.40
N ASN A 290 6.23 -28.83 -23.87
CA ASN A 290 7.20 -28.05 -24.64
C ASN A 290 7.74 -28.88 -25.84
N PRO A 291 7.52 -28.45 -27.10
CA PRO A 291 7.87 -29.25 -28.28
C PRO A 291 9.37 -29.45 -28.50
N LEU A 292 10.23 -28.79 -27.70
CA LEU A 292 11.68 -28.98 -27.72
C LEU A 292 12.15 -30.24 -26.95
N PHE A 293 11.30 -30.84 -26.10
CA PHE A 293 11.65 -31.99 -25.25
C PHE A 293 10.64 -33.14 -25.43
N ASN A 294 11.14 -34.37 -25.63
CA ASN A 294 10.32 -35.49 -26.10
C ASN A 294 10.19 -36.67 -25.10
N SER A 295 10.51 -36.45 -23.83
CA SER A 295 10.55 -37.52 -22.81
C SER A 295 9.97 -37.18 -21.44
N GLU A 296 9.69 -35.90 -21.13
CA GLU A 296 9.17 -35.48 -19.83
C GLU A 296 7.92 -34.61 -20.00
N LYS A 297 6.94 -34.83 -19.13
CA LYS A 297 5.64 -34.15 -19.13
C LYS A 297 5.84 -32.75 -18.54
N THR A 298 6.23 -31.82 -19.41
CA THR A 298 6.51 -30.42 -19.05
C THR A 298 5.23 -29.59 -19.05
N TRP A 299 5.00 -28.85 -17.95
CA TRP A 299 3.88 -27.91 -17.80
C TRP A 299 4.17 -26.57 -18.52
N GLY A 300 3.17 -25.72 -18.66
CA GLY A 300 3.38 -24.31 -19.03
C GLY A 300 3.59 -23.46 -17.77
N ASP A 301 3.74 -22.15 -17.93
CA ASP A 301 4.09 -21.25 -16.81
C ASP A 301 2.95 -21.10 -15.80
N ARG A 302 1.72 -21.35 -16.26
CA ARG A 302 0.49 -21.30 -15.48
C ARG A 302 0.23 -19.93 -14.87
N PHE A 303 0.45 -18.87 -15.65
CA PHE A 303 0.12 -17.50 -15.27
C PHE A 303 -1.33 -17.40 -14.74
N GLY A 304 -1.48 -16.88 -13.51
CA GLY A 304 -2.76 -16.86 -12.82
C GLY A 304 -3.10 -18.16 -12.08
N PHE A 305 -2.08 -18.93 -11.68
CA PHE A 305 -2.25 -20.10 -10.81
C PHE A 305 -2.67 -19.71 -9.40
N SER A 306 -2.08 -18.62 -8.89
CA SER A 306 -2.37 -17.98 -7.62
C SER A 306 -2.49 -16.47 -7.84
N LEU A 307 -3.28 -15.79 -7.00
CA LEU A 307 -3.56 -14.36 -7.10
C LEU A 307 -3.74 -13.76 -5.70
N THR A 308 -3.21 -12.56 -5.49
CA THR A 308 -3.57 -11.71 -4.35
C THR A 308 -3.59 -10.25 -4.80
N ALA A 309 -4.55 -9.49 -4.29
CA ALA A 309 -4.55 -8.04 -4.42
C ALA A 309 -3.89 -7.38 -3.20
N GLY A 310 -3.49 -6.12 -3.34
CA GLY A 310 -3.00 -5.24 -2.28
C GLY A 310 -2.26 -4.03 -2.85
N ASP A 311 -2.32 -2.88 -2.16
CA ASP A 311 -1.62 -1.64 -2.56
C ASP A 311 -0.09 -1.74 -2.29
N PHE A 312 0.66 -2.43 -3.17
CA PHE A 312 2.11 -2.68 -3.01
C PHE A 312 2.96 -1.42 -3.19
N ASN A 313 2.38 -0.37 -3.77
CA ASN A 313 3.07 0.86 -4.11
C ASN A 313 2.56 2.09 -3.31
N GLY A 314 1.57 1.91 -2.44
CA GLY A 314 1.08 2.90 -1.48
C GLY A 314 0.37 4.08 -2.16
N ASP A 315 -0.42 3.82 -3.20
CA ASP A 315 -1.11 4.83 -4.00
C ASP A 315 -2.62 4.96 -3.75
N GLY A 316 -3.21 4.01 -3.02
CA GLY A 316 -4.63 3.96 -2.67
C GLY A 316 -5.53 3.24 -3.67
N ARG A 317 -4.99 2.47 -4.61
CA ARG A 317 -5.68 1.40 -5.35
C ARG A 317 -5.00 0.07 -5.06
N ASP A 318 -5.74 -1.02 -5.20
CA ASP A 318 -5.12 -2.33 -5.13
C ASP A 318 -4.33 -2.62 -6.40
N ASP A 319 -3.16 -3.22 -6.22
CA ASP A 319 -2.38 -3.85 -7.29
C ASP A 319 -2.69 -5.36 -7.32
N LEU A 320 -2.29 -6.06 -8.39
CA LEU A 320 -2.47 -7.51 -8.51
C LEU A 320 -1.14 -8.25 -8.65
N ALA A 321 -0.82 -9.09 -7.68
CA ALA A 321 0.25 -10.08 -7.77
C ALA A 321 -0.27 -11.41 -8.34
N ILE A 322 0.46 -11.97 -9.30
CA ILE A 322 0.05 -13.10 -10.16
C ILE A 322 1.14 -14.16 -10.19
N GLY A 323 0.87 -15.32 -9.58
CA GLY A 323 1.78 -16.46 -9.61
C GLY A 323 1.80 -17.19 -10.95
N ALA A 324 3.01 -17.54 -11.40
CA ALA A 324 3.33 -18.38 -12.54
C ALA A 324 4.36 -19.46 -12.12
N PRO A 325 3.97 -20.46 -11.30
CA PRO A 325 4.90 -21.42 -10.69
C PRO A 325 5.54 -22.41 -11.69
N GLY A 326 5.21 -22.33 -13.00
CA GLY A 326 5.86 -23.08 -14.06
C GLY A 326 6.92 -22.32 -14.86
N GLU A 327 7.09 -21.01 -14.61
CA GLU A 327 8.00 -20.11 -15.33
C GLU A 327 9.43 -20.65 -15.39
N ARG A 328 10.11 -20.44 -16.53
CA ARG A 328 11.41 -21.03 -16.82
C ARG A 328 12.55 -20.06 -17.02
N PHE A 329 13.72 -20.47 -16.56
CA PHE A 329 14.94 -19.68 -16.66
C PHE A 329 16.02 -20.35 -17.52
N TYR A 330 16.79 -19.51 -18.23
CA TYR A 330 17.91 -19.91 -19.08
C TYR A 330 19.25 -19.59 -18.40
N MET A 331 19.75 -20.50 -17.57
CA MET A 331 20.97 -20.29 -16.77
C MET A 331 22.20 -21.01 -17.33
N GLY A 332 23.29 -20.28 -17.54
CA GLY A 332 24.65 -20.85 -17.71
C GLY A 332 24.89 -21.79 -18.91
N GLY A 333 23.98 -21.84 -19.90
CA GLY A 333 24.06 -22.80 -21.01
C GLY A 333 23.40 -24.16 -20.72
N ILE A 334 22.73 -24.28 -19.57
CA ILE A 334 21.72 -25.30 -19.29
C ILE A 334 20.37 -24.64 -19.64
N SER A 335 19.49 -25.34 -20.36
CA SER A 335 18.21 -24.79 -20.80
C SER A 335 17.06 -25.21 -19.89
N ASN A 336 16.20 -24.25 -19.55
CA ASN A 336 14.80 -24.47 -19.12
C ASN A 336 14.63 -25.15 -17.76
N VAL A 337 15.07 -24.47 -16.70
CA VAL A 337 14.77 -24.85 -15.31
C VAL A 337 13.44 -24.19 -14.89
N PRO A 338 12.38 -24.95 -14.53
CA PRO A 338 11.11 -24.38 -14.07
C PRO A 338 11.16 -24.07 -12.57
N GLY A 339 11.54 -22.83 -12.22
CA GLY A 339 11.56 -22.35 -10.83
C GLY A 339 10.26 -21.69 -10.40
N GLY A 340 9.55 -21.04 -11.33
CA GLY A 340 8.38 -20.22 -11.05
C GLY A 340 8.70 -18.73 -10.88
N ALA A 341 7.67 -17.90 -10.99
CA ALA A 341 7.76 -16.44 -10.88
C ALA A 341 6.44 -15.82 -10.37
N VAL A 342 6.50 -14.53 -10.01
CA VAL A 342 5.35 -13.68 -9.72
C VAL A 342 5.42 -12.40 -10.56
N ASN A 343 4.36 -12.09 -11.28
CA ASN A 343 4.17 -10.78 -11.92
C ASN A 343 3.37 -9.86 -11.00
N VAL A 344 3.67 -8.56 -10.96
CA VAL A 344 2.84 -7.55 -10.27
C VAL A 344 2.37 -6.52 -11.29
N LEU A 345 1.05 -6.32 -11.39
CA LEU A 345 0.41 -5.31 -12.23
C LEU A 345 -0.23 -4.25 -11.33
N TYR A 346 0.04 -2.97 -11.59
CA TYR A 346 -0.46 -1.91 -10.75
C TYR A 346 -1.90 -1.50 -11.10
N GLY A 347 -2.64 -1.07 -10.07
CA GLY A 347 -3.94 -0.43 -10.21
C GLY A 347 -3.89 0.87 -11.02
N SER A 348 -5.03 1.37 -11.48
CA SER A 348 -5.16 2.67 -12.14
C SER A 348 -6.63 3.09 -12.22
N GLY A 349 -6.95 4.31 -12.64
CA GLY A 349 -8.33 4.75 -12.85
C GLY A 349 -9.16 3.98 -13.91
N PHE A 350 -8.62 2.91 -14.50
CA PHE A 350 -9.28 2.04 -15.48
C PHE A 350 -9.13 0.53 -15.16
N GLY A 351 -8.77 0.19 -13.91
CA GLY A 351 -8.32 -1.15 -13.52
C GLY A 351 -6.81 -1.31 -13.70
N LEU A 352 -6.31 -2.54 -13.84
CA LEU A 352 -4.87 -2.79 -13.94
C LEU A 352 -4.20 -2.18 -15.18
N MET A 353 -2.90 -1.93 -15.10
CA MET A 353 -2.04 -1.50 -16.21
C MET A 353 -0.74 -2.32 -16.32
N SER A 354 -0.17 -2.36 -17.53
CA SER A 354 1.16 -2.97 -17.78
C SER A 354 2.34 -2.01 -17.65
N TYR A 355 2.10 -0.71 -17.42
CA TYR A 355 3.20 0.23 -17.20
C TYR A 355 3.74 0.10 -15.78
N GLY A 356 5.06 0.02 -15.65
CA GLY A 356 5.74 -0.06 -14.35
C GLY A 356 5.65 -1.45 -13.68
N ASN A 357 4.99 -2.41 -14.33
CA ASN A 357 4.80 -3.75 -13.80
C ASN A 357 6.12 -4.41 -13.38
N GLN A 358 6.06 -5.29 -12.38
CA GLN A 358 7.23 -5.99 -11.86
C GLN A 358 7.17 -7.48 -12.16
N PHE A 359 8.34 -8.13 -12.10
CA PHE A 359 8.51 -9.56 -12.30
C PHE A 359 9.55 -10.07 -11.31
N TRP A 360 9.18 -11.07 -10.53
CA TRP A 360 9.93 -11.58 -9.39
C TRP A 360 10.14 -13.09 -9.49
N ASP A 361 11.35 -13.54 -9.17
CA ASP A 361 11.77 -14.94 -9.12
C ASP A 361 12.79 -15.13 -7.98
N GLN A 362 13.27 -16.36 -7.73
CA GLN A 362 14.21 -16.64 -6.62
C GLN A 362 15.63 -16.04 -6.79
N ASN A 363 16.00 -15.52 -7.96
CA ASN A 363 17.21 -14.71 -8.13
C ASN A 363 16.91 -13.21 -8.06
N GLY A 364 15.68 -12.81 -8.42
CA GLY A 364 15.18 -11.45 -8.49
C GLY A 364 15.34 -10.78 -9.85
N THR A 365 14.81 -9.55 -9.94
CA THR A 365 14.94 -8.70 -11.13
C THR A 365 16.38 -8.56 -11.62
N GLU A 366 16.60 -8.52 -12.94
CA GLU A 366 17.92 -8.55 -13.60
C GLU A 366 19.03 -7.74 -12.88
N GLY A 367 19.83 -8.43 -12.06
CA GLY A 367 21.02 -7.87 -11.42
C GLY A 367 20.88 -7.49 -9.93
N SER A 368 19.69 -7.55 -9.35
CA SER A 368 19.51 -7.51 -7.89
C SER A 368 19.57 -8.93 -7.35
N GLN A 369 20.73 -9.39 -6.89
CA GLN A 369 20.83 -10.69 -6.23
C GLN A 369 19.97 -10.70 -4.97
N PHE A 370 18.85 -11.42 -5.01
CA PHE A 370 18.30 -11.98 -3.79
C PHE A 370 19.40 -12.82 -3.13
N ASN A 371 19.54 -12.68 -1.82
CA ASN A 371 20.44 -13.52 -1.05
C ASN A 371 19.71 -14.81 -0.61
N LEU A 372 18.88 -15.37 -1.53
CA LEU A 372 18.16 -16.62 -1.37
C LEU A 372 19.18 -17.77 -1.44
N GLU A 373 19.34 -18.50 -0.32
CA GLU A 373 20.35 -19.55 -0.18
C GLU A 373 19.92 -20.86 -0.85
N GLY A 374 19.98 -20.90 -2.18
CA GLY A 374 19.74 -22.09 -3.01
C GLY A 374 20.08 -21.76 -4.46
N GLY A 375 19.14 -21.08 -5.11
CA GLY A 375 19.28 -20.59 -6.48
C GLY A 375 17.92 -20.52 -7.16
N ILE A 376 17.86 -21.00 -8.40
CA ILE A 376 16.64 -21.47 -9.03
C ILE A 376 16.90 -22.93 -9.37
N GLU A 377 16.16 -23.80 -8.73
CA GLU A 377 16.18 -25.23 -8.89
C GLU A 377 14.95 -25.68 -9.70
N ALA A 378 14.88 -26.97 -10.03
CA ALA A 378 13.82 -27.48 -10.88
C ALA A 378 12.63 -27.96 -10.03
N ASN A 379 11.48 -27.31 -10.23
CA ASN A 379 10.17 -27.55 -9.60
C ASN A 379 9.94 -26.88 -8.23
N ASP A 380 10.73 -25.86 -7.87
CA ASP A 380 10.61 -25.10 -6.62
C ASP A 380 9.23 -24.41 -6.46
N GLN A 381 8.63 -24.05 -7.60
CA GLN A 381 7.27 -23.49 -7.72
C GLN A 381 7.11 -22.15 -6.98
N PHE A 382 8.09 -21.25 -7.12
CA PHE A 382 7.96 -19.87 -6.66
C PHE A 382 6.70 -19.22 -7.24
N GLY A 383 5.86 -18.65 -6.37
CA GLY A 383 4.53 -18.16 -6.75
C GLY A 383 3.42 -19.22 -6.70
N TYR A 384 3.63 -20.39 -6.10
CA TYR A 384 2.57 -21.39 -5.91
C TYR A 384 1.41 -20.82 -5.08
N ALA A 385 1.74 -20.12 -3.99
CA ALA A 385 0.82 -19.33 -3.19
C ALA A 385 1.35 -17.89 -3.11
N VAL A 386 0.46 -16.91 -3.08
CA VAL A 386 0.79 -15.50 -2.86
C VAL A 386 -0.24 -14.89 -1.92
N LYS A 387 0.19 -14.01 -1.01
CA LYS A 387 -0.71 -13.29 -0.10
C LYS A 387 -0.12 -11.93 0.28
N ALA A 388 -0.94 -10.89 0.21
CA ALA A 388 -0.56 -9.54 0.62
C ALA A 388 -0.86 -9.28 2.11
N GLY A 389 -0.12 -8.36 2.72
CA GLY A 389 -0.30 -7.87 4.10
C GLY A 389 0.72 -6.79 4.46
N ASP A 390 0.42 -5.89 5.40
CA ASP A 390 1.37 -4.90 5.93
C ASP A 390 2.18 -5.51 7.09
N PHE A 391 3.17 -6.36 6.77
CA PHE A 391 3.95 -7.11 7.76
C PHE A 391 4.93 -6.22 8.54
N ASN A 392 5.19 -5.01 8.03
CA ASN A 392 6.16 -4.06 8.58
C ASN A 392 5.54 -2.80 9.23
N GLY A 393 4.24 -2.58 9.07
CA GLY A 393 3.47 -1.48 9.66
C GLY A 393 3.75 -0.10 9.04
N ASP A 394 4.16 -0.02 7.78
CA ASP A 394 4.46 1.25 7.08
C ASP A 394 3.28 1.82 6.26
N GLY A 395 2.16 1.10 6.20
CA GLY A 395 0.95 1.49 5.48
C GLY A 395 1.05 1.29 3.97
N VAL A 396 1.82 0.31 3.53
CA VAL A 396 1.93 -0.21 2.16
C VAL A 396 1.86 -1.74 2.23
N ALA A 397 1.24 -2.40 1.25
CA ALA A 397 1.18 -3.85 1.25
C ALA A 397 2.55 -4.47 0.93
N ASP A 398 2.94 -5.49 1.69
CA ASP A 398 4.03 -6.41 1.40
C ASP A 398 3.47 -7.68 0.72
N LEU A 399 4.36 -8.52 0.17
CA LEU A 399 3.99 -9.76 -0.51
C LEU A 399 4.70 -10.98 0.08
N ALA A 400 3.94 -11.91 0.63
CA ALA A 400 4.39 -13.26 0.97
C ALA A 400 4.18 -14.22 -0.21
N ILE A 401 5.21 -15.01 -0.53
CA ILE A 401 5.27 -15.91 -1.69
C ILE A 401 5.68 -17.31 -1.23
N GLY A 402 4.81 -18.29 -1.47
CA GLY A 402 5.06 -19.70 -1.19
C GLY A 402 5.91 -20.37 -2.28
N VAL A 403 6.89 -21.17 -1.84
CA VAL A 403 7.86 -21.92 -2.66
C VAL A 403 7.89 -23.38 -2.18
N PRO A 404 6.78 -24.14 -2.30
CA PRO A 404 6.63 -25.44 -1.64
C PRO A 404 7.50 -26.56 -2.23
N GLY A 405 8.18 -26.33 -3.35
CA GLY A 405 9.12 -27.27 -3.95
C GLY A 405 10.59 -27.06 -3.55
N GLU A 406 10.90 -26.02 -2.75
CA GLU A 406 12.29 -25.66 -2.39
C GLU A 406 13.06 -26.82 -1.72
N ASP A 407 14.27 -27.09 -2.22
CA ASP A 407 15.21 -28.13 -1.74
C ASP A 407 16.16 -27.57 -0.66
N THR A 408 15.64 -27.31 0.54
CA THR A 408 16.34 -26.70 1.68
C THR A 408 17.43 -27.62 2.28
N SER A 409 18.67 -27.51 1.82
CA SER A 409 19.74 -28.46 2.21
C SER A 409 20.42 -28.18 3.56
N THR A 410 20.64 -29.22 4.38
CA THR A 410 21.60 -29.16 5.49
C THR A 410 22.92 -29.88 5.17
N GLY A 411 24.03 -29.14 5.18
CA GLY A 411 25.38 -29.74 5.32
C GLY A 411 25.89 -30.59 4.15
N GLY A 412 25.25 -30.56 2.98
CA GLY A 412 25.76 -31.17 1.74
C GLY A 412 25.61 -32.70 1.65
N ILE A 413 24.55 -33.28 2.22
CA ILE A 413 24.21 -34.71 2.02
C ILE A 413 22.69 -34.93 1.93
N SER A 414 22.27 -35.53 0.81
CA SER A 414 20.89 -35.90 0.42
C SER A 414 19.89 -34.76 0.21
N TYR A 415 19.07 -34.92 -0.84
CA TYR A 415 17.94 -34.06 -1.18
C TYR A 415 16.74 -34.54 -0.36
N ASP A 416 16.26 -33.72 0.57
CA ASP A 416 14.92 -33.88 1.16
C ASP A 416 13.98 -33.07 0.25
N SER A 417 13.49 -33.72 -0.81
CA SER A 417 12.86 -33.00 -1.91
C SER A 417 11.51 -32.39 -1.53
N ASN A 418 11.30 -31.13 -1.91
CA ASN A 418 10.09 -30.35 -1.62
C ASN A 418 9.82 -30.11 -0.12
N GLY A 419 10.85 -29.74 0.66
CA GLY A 419 10.68 -29.25 2.03
C GLY A 419 9.88 -27.94 2.06
N GLY A 420 10.23 -27.01 1.17
CA GLY A 420 9.49 -25.79 0.93
C GLY A 420 9.94 -24.58 1.75
N ALA A 421 9.61 -23.39 1.24
CA ALA A 421 9.95 -22.11 1.85
C ALA A 421 8.89 -21.03 1.58
N VAL A 422 9.01 -19.89 2.27
CA VAL A 422 8.25 -18.67 2.01
C VAL A 422 9.19 -17.47 1.91
N ALA A 423 9.10 -16.74 0.80
CA ALA A 423 9.79 -15.46 0.61
C ALA A 423 8.86 -14.28 0.95
N ILE A 424 9.38 -13.29 1.67
CA ILE A 424 8.67 -12.03 1.96
C ILE A 424 9.38 -10.89 1.22
N ILE A 425 8.63 -10.16 0.41
CA ILE A 425 9.11 -9.01 -0.37
C ILE A 425 8.37 -7.78 0.10
N TYR A 426 9.11 -6.76 0.56
CA TYR A 426 8.51 -5.58 1.18
C TYR A 426 8.06 -4.55 0.15
N GLY A 427 6.84 -4.05 0.33
CA GLY A 427 6.28 -2.92 -0.39
C GLY A 427 7.01 -1.64 -0.05
N LYS A 428 6.86 -0.63 -0.90
CA LYS A 428 7.41 0.69 -0.65
C LYS A 428 6.69 1.76 -1.43
N ARG A 429 6.29 2.82 -0.72
CA ARG A 429 5.51 3.91 -1.30
C ARG A 429 6.22 4.52 -2.53
N PHE A 430 5.48 4.59 -3.64
CA PHE A 430 5.86 5.02 -4.98
C PHE A 430 6.95 4.18 -5.69
N GLN A 431 7.32 3.01 -5.15
CA GLN A 431 8.33 2.11 -5.73
C GLN A 431 7.80 0.70 -5.99
N GLY A 432 6.64 0.35 -5.42
CA GLY A 432 6.13 -1.02 -5.43
C GLY A 432 6.94 -1.92 -4.50
N LEU A 433 6.91 -3.22 -4.76
CA LEU A 433 7.78 -4.17 -4.06
C LEU A 433 9.26 -3.86 -4.31
N THR A 434 10.12 -4.11 -3.33
CA THR A 434 11.56 -3.81 -3.41
C THR A 434 12.44 -4.97 -2.95
N ASN A 435 13.77 -4.78 -3.04
CA ASN A 435 14.76 -5.73 -2.50
C ASN A 435 15.23 -5.35 -1.08
N GLU A 436 14.62 -4.33 -0.45
CA GLU A 436 15.07 -3.79 0.83
C GLU A 436 14.40 -4.55 2.00
N GLY A 437 15.19 -5.32 2.75
CA GLY A 437 14.71 -6.02 3.95
C GLY A 437 14.11 -7.41 3.73
N ASN A 438 13.99 -7.87 2.48
CA ASN A 438 13.37 -9.16 2.11
C ASN A 438 13.87 -10.34 2.95
N GLN A 439 12.95 -11.26 3.25
CA GLN A 439 13.20 -12.44 4.09
C GLN A 439 12.92 -13.73 3.33
N LEU A 440 13.64 -14.79 3.70
CA LEU A 440 13.32 -16.17 3.36
C LEU A 440 13.13 -16.94 4.66
N ILE A 441 12.09 -17.78 4.70
CA ILE A 441 11.73 -18.57 5.86
C ILE A 441 11.43 -20.00 5.44
N ASP A 442 12.09 -20.95 6.08
CA ASP A 442 11.87 -22.39 6.00
C ASP A 442 11.81 -22.99 7.43
N GLN A 443 11.61 -24.31 7.57
CA GLN A 443 11.58 -24.93 8.91
C GLN A 443 12.97 -25.13 9.55
N ASN A 444 14.06 -24.80 8.84
CA ASN A 444 15.42 -24.72 9.40
C ASN A 444 15.75 -23.32 9.94
N THR A 445 14.97 -22.31 9.58
CA THR A 445 15.20 -20.91 9.91
C THR A 445 15.22 -20.72 11.43
N PRO A 446 16.29 -20.13 12.02
CA PRO A 446 16.44 -20.09 13.47
C PRO A 446 15.26 -19.44 14.20
N GLY A 447 14.43 -20.26 14.83
CA GLY A 447 13.20 -19.82 15.48
C GLY A 447 11.98 -20.66 15.10
N VAL A 448 11.94 -21.16 13.87
CA VAL A 448 10.83 -21.95 13.35
C VAL A 448 10.81 -23.31 14.03
N THR A 449 9.65 -23.67 14.57
CA THR A 449 9.37 -24.93 15.24
C THR A 449 8.95 -25.97 14.20
N GLY A 450 9.76 -27.02 14.05
CA GLY A 450 9.55 -28.11 13.10
C GLY A 450 10.85 -28.87 12.83
N GLY A 451 10.79 -29.82 11.90
CA GLY A 451 11.93 -30.29 11.13
C GLY A 451 11.70 -29.99 9.65
N ILE A 452 12.62 -30.40 8.78
CA ILE A 452 12.32 -30.52 7.34
C ILE A 452 12.37 -32.01 7.00
N GLU A 453 11.29 -32.49 6.39
CA GLU A 453 11.08 -33.84 5.90
C GLU A 453 10.62 -33.82 4.41
N GLU A 454 10.76 -34.96 3.73
CA GLU A 454 10.45 -35.10 2.30
C GLU A 454 8.96 -34.83 1.99
N ASP A 455 8.70 -33.89 1.07
CA ASP A 455 7.37 -33.38 0.68
C ASP A 455 6.57 -32.63 1.79
N ASP A 456 7.18 -31.99 2.79
CA ASP A 456 6.42 -31.20 3.79
C ASP A 456 5.65 -30.00 3.18
N ARG A 457 6.23 -29.39 2.12
CA ARG A 457 5.65 -28.31 1.32
C ARG A 457 5.29 -27.08 2.15
N PHE A 458 6.22 -26.64 2.99
CA PHE A 458 6.11 -25.37 3.69
C PHE A 458 5.86 -24.23 2.69
N GLY A 459 4.82 -23.42 2.96
CA GLY A 459 4.38 -22.37 2.05
C GLY A 459 3.34 -22.78 0.99
N GLN A 460 2.80 -24.01 1.01
CA GLN A 460 1.80 -24.43 0.01
C GLN A 460 0.48 -23.61 0.10
N ALA A 461 0.14 -23.11 1.29
CA ALA A 461 -0.97 -22.19 1.51
C ALA A 461 -0.54 -21.06 2.45
N LEU A 462 -1.11 -19.87 2.27
CA LEU A 462 -0.81 -18.67 3.06
C LEU A 462 -2.11 -17.94 3.43
N ALA A 463 -2.19 -17.42 4.65
CA ALA A 463 -3.21 -16.45 5.07
C ALA A 463 -2.59 -15.39 5.99
N VAL A 464 -3.28 -14.25 6.13
CA VAL A 464 -2.77 -13.04 6.80
C VAL A 464 -3.87 -12.44 7.67
N GLY A 465 -3.52 -11.94 8.85
CA GLY A 465 -4.41 -11.23 9.77
C GLY A 465 -3.66 -10.75 11.01
N ASP A 466 -4.27 -9.88 11.81
CA ASP A 466 -3.65 -9.36 13.05
C ASP A 466 -4.12 -10.21 14.25
N PHE A 467 -3.34 -11.24 14.61
CA PHE A 467 -3.73 -12.17 15.66
C PHE A 467 -3.52 -11.62 17.07
N ASP A 468 -2.63 -10.64 17.24
CA ASP A 468 -2.33 -10.03 18.55
C ASP A 468 -2.76 -8.57 18.74
N HIS A 469 -3.49 -8.05 17.75
CA HIS A 469 -4.10 -6.72 17.68
C HIS A 469 -3.06 -5.61 17.90
N ASN A 470 -1.90 -5.75 17.26
CA ASN A 470 -0.78 -4.81 17.38
C ASN A 470 -0.69 -3.79 16.22
N GLY A 471 -1.49 -3.97 15.16
CA GLY A 471 -1.49 -3.13 13.96
C GLY A 471 -0.42 -3.47 12.92
N PHE A 472 0.19 -4.66 13.00
CA PHE A 472 1.05 -5.28 11.99
C PHE A 472 0.37 -6.57 11.54
N ASP A 473 0.36 -6.85 10.24
CA ASP A 473 -0.19 -8.11 9.75
C ASP A 473 0.73 -9.28 10.14
N ASP A 474 0.14 -10.38 10.62
CA ASP A 474 0.83 -11.65 10.89
C ASP A 474 0.63 -12.63 9.72
N LEU A 475 1.50 -13.64 9.62
CA LEU A 475 1.48 -14.63 8.55
C LEU A 475 1.20 -16.05 9.06
N VAL A 476 0.19 -16.70 8.49
CA VAL A 476 -0.10 -18.13 8.67
C VAL A 476 0.41 -18.90 7.44
N ILE A 477 1.28 -19.87 7.68
CA ILE A 477 1.91 -20.70 6.67
C ILE A 477 1.40 -22.13 6.80
N GLY A 478 0.83 -22.68 5.72
CA GLY A 478 0.37 -24.06 5.63
C GLY A 478 1.48 -25.03 5.26
N THR A 479 1.53 -26.16 5.97
CA THR A 479 2.45 -27.30 5.79
C THR A 479 1.62 -28.59 5.70
N PRO A 480 0.81 -28.77 4.64
CA PRO A 480 -0.10 -29.92 4.55
C PRO A 480 0.60 -31.28 4.39
N GLY A 481 1.93 -31.27 4.18
CA GLY A 481 2.77 -32.46 4.15
C GLY A 481 3.37 -32.89 5.50
N GLU A 482 3.32 -32.06 6.55
CA GLU A 482 4.04 -32.29 7.83
C GLU A 482 3.71 -33.63 8.52
N THR A 483 4.73 -34.25 9.14
CA THR A 483 4.59 -35.46 9.97
C THR A 483 4.41 -35.18 11.47
N ALA A 484 3.23 -34.68 11.87
CA ALA A 484 2.88 -34.54 13.29
C ALA A 484 2.63 -35.90 13.98
N ALA A 485 3.21 -36.12 15.17
CA ALA A 485 3.03 -37.33 15.99
C ALA A 485 3.24 -38.70 15.28
N GLY A 486 4.01 -38.73 14.17
CA GLY A 486 4.20 -39.92 13.33
C GLY A 486 3.04 -40.21 12.35
N LYS A 487 2.25 -39.17 12.05
CA LYS A 487 1.16 -39.15 11.06
C LYS A 487 1.35 -37.99 10.10
N ARG A 488 1.25 -38.29 8.81
CA ARG A 488 1.46 -37.29 7.76
C ARG A 488 0.15 -36.58 7.43
N GLY A 489 -0.33 -35.81 8.41
CA GLY A 489 -1.65 -35.17 8.41
C GLY A 489 -1.61 -33.68 8.04
N GLY A 490 -0.46 -33.03 8.17
CA GLY A 490 -0.29 -31.60 7.93
C GLY A 490 -0.35 -30.74 9.20
N SER A 491 0.15 -29.50 9.08
CA SER A 491 0.23 -28.51 10.15
C SER A 491 0.08 -27.07 9.60
N ILE A 492 0.06 -26.09 10.51
CA ILE A 492 0.25 -24.67 10.18
C ILE A 492 1.31 -24.05 11.10
N SER A 493 2.02 -23.04 10.62
CA SER A 493 2.89 -22.16 11.39
C SER A 493 2.35 -20.73 11.40
N ILE A 494 2.15 -20.13 12.57
CA ILE A 494 1.82 -18.70 12.72
C ILE A 494 3.11 -17.92 13.04
N MET A 495 3.37 -16.82 12.33
CA MET A 495 4.54 -15.96 12.51
C MET A 495 4.12 -14.50 12.60
N MET A 496 4.64 -13.78 13.60
CA MET A 496 4.15 -12.44 13.95
C MET A 496 4.81 -11.34 13.10
N GLY A 497 4.02 -10.34 12.70
CA GLY A 497 4.47 -9.10 12.07
C GLY A 497 5.19 -8.18 13.07
N THR A 498 6.12 -7.37 12.57
CA THR A 498 6.84 -6.37 13.38
C THR A 498 7.37 -5.24 12.50
N ALA A 499 7.77 -4.10 13.09
CA ALA A 499 8.46 -3.02 12.38
C ALA A 499 9.82 -3.37 11.71
N ASN A 500 10.22 -4.65 11.66
CA ASN A 500 11.34 -5.15 10.86
C ASN A 500 10.92 -6.34 9.97
N GLY A 501 9.62 -6.48 9.70
CA GLY A 501 9.04 -7.62 9.01
C GLY A 501 8.65 -8.78 9.93
N ILE A 502 8.37 -9.94 9.32
CA ILE A 502 8.00 -11.19 10.00
C ILE A 502 9.09 -11.63 10.99
N TYR A 503 8.70 -12.14 12.16
CA TYR A 503 9.60 -12.54 13.24
C TYR A 503 9.54 -14.06 13.55
N PRO A 504 10.49 -14.87 13.01
CA PRO A 504 10.42 -16.35 13.12
C PRO A 504 10.71 -16.91 14.52
N LEU A 505 11.39 -16.16 15.39
CA LEU A 505 11.92 -16.62 16.70
C LEU A 505 10.85 -16.92 17.78
N ALA A 506 9.58 -16.87 17.40
CA ALA A 506 8.42 -17.06 18.27
C ALA A 506 7.24 -17.77 17.57
N ASN A 507 7.50 -18.47 16.45
CA ASN A 507 6.42 -19.08 15.67
C ASN A 507 5.61 -20.11 16.49
N GLN A 508 4.35 -20.31 16.10
CA GLN A 508 3.51 -21.35 16.67
C GLN A 508 3.15 -22.42 15.64
N LEU A 509 3.58 -23.66 15.89
CA LEU A 509 3.21 -24.84 15.12
C LEU A 509 1.92 -25.47 15.68
N ILE A 510 0.89 -25.62 14.83
CA ILE A 510 -0.40 -26.22 15.17
C ILE A 510 -0.70 -27.39 14.24
N ASP A 511 -1.16 -28.50 14.81
CA ASP A 511 -1.62 -29.69 14.10
C ASP A 511 -2.98 -30.15 14.68
N GLN A 512 -3.69 -31.05 13.99
CA GLN A 512 -5.02 -31.51 14.41
C GLN A 512 -5.06 -32.16 15.80
N SER A 513 -3.95 -32.70 16.33
CA SER A 513 -3.94 -33.27 17.68
C SER A 513 -4.12 -32.21 18.79
N GLN A 514 -3.93 -30.93 18.46
CA GLN A 514 -4.13 -29.80 19.36
C GLN A 514 -5.57 -29.25 19.35
N ILE A 515 -6.40 -29.61 18.35
CA ILE A 515 -7.76 -29.07 18.17
C ILE A 515 -8.80 -29.97 18.84
N THR A 516 -9.71 -29.37 19.61
CA THR A 516 -10.70 -30.12 20.39
C THR A 516 -11.66 -30.94 19.51
N GLY A 517 -11.52 -32.26 19.58
CA GLY A 517 -12.36 -33.23 18.86
C GLY A 517 -11.90 -33.53 17.43
N ALA A 518 -10.85 -32.88 16.94
CA ALA A 518 -10.14 -33.31 15.74
C ALA A 518 -9.42 -34.63 16.01
N GLN A 519 -9.12 -35.38 14.95
CA GLN A 519 -8.22 -36.52 14.98
C GLN A 519 -7.09 -36.22 13.97
N LEU A 520 -6.00 -36.98 14.04
CA LEU A 520 -4.84 -36.79 13.18
C LEU A 520 -4.52 -38.14 12.54
N GLU A 521 -4.77 -38.24 11.24
CA GLU A 521 -4.56 -39.40 10.41
C GLU A 521 -3.58 -39.08 9.25
N ASP A 522 -3.22 -40.10 8.48
CA ASP A 522 -2.36 -39.88 7.30
C ASP A 522 -3.22 -39.33 6.14
N ALA A 523 -2.70 -38.28 5.48
CA ALA A 523 -3.27 -37.61 4.31
C ALA A 523 -4.57 -36.81 4.56
N ASP A 524 -4.74 -36.20 5.74
CA ASP A 524 -5.87 -35.28 5.99
C ASP A 524 -5.64 -33.88 5.40
N LEU A 525 -4.38 -33.50 5.15
CA LEU A 525 -3.95 -32.26 4.49
C LEU A 525 -4.39 -31.01 5.26
N PHE A 526 -4.30 -31.05 6.59
CA PHE A 526 -4.54 -29.89 7.44
C PHE A 526 -3.58 -28.75 7.09
N GLY A 527 -4.12 -27.55 6.88
CA GLY A 527 -3.37 -26.40 6.39
C GLY A 527 -3.32 -26.27 4.87
N ALA A 528 -4.01 -27.13 4.09
CA ALA A 528 -4.06 -27.02 2.63
C ALA A 528 -4.94 -25.87 2.10
N ALA A 529 -5.78 -25.28 2.96
CA ALA A 529 -6.52 -24.05 2.68
C ALA A 529 -6.64 -23.24 3.98
N LEU A 530 -6.46 -21.92 3.89
CA LEU A 530 -6.41 -21.02 5.04
C LEU A 530 -7.22 -19.76 4.74
N ALA A 531 -7.98 -19.28 5.73
CA ALA A 531 -8.59 -17.96 5.73
C ALA A 531 -8.67 -17.45 7.18
N THR A 532 -8.79 -16.13 7.31
CA THR A 532 -8.61 -15.39 8.56
C THR A 532 -9.72 -14.36 8.77
N GLY A 533 -9.96 -13.97 10.01
CA GLY A 533 -10.93 -12.91 10.34
C GLY A 533 -11.51 -13.07 11.74
N ASP A 534 -11.83 -11.96 12.40
CA ASP A 534 -12.47 -11.92 13.73
C ASP A 534 -13.91 -12.49 13.71
N PHE A 535 -14.05 -13.80 14.00
CA PHE A 535 -15.34 -14.49 13.98
C PHE A 535 -16.16 -14.27 15.26
N ASP A 536 -15.53 -13.81 16.35
CA ASP A 536 -16.18 -13.60 17.65
C ASP A 536 -16.34 -12.13 18.10
N GLY A 537 -15.80 -11.19 17.32
CA GLY A 537 -15.90 -9.75 17.52
C GLY A 537 -15.00 -9.22 18.64
N ASN A 538 -13.87 -9.89 18.94
CA ASN A 538 -12.95 -9.49 20.01
C ASN A 538 -11.87 -8.50 19.57
N GLY A 539 -11.66 -8.34 18.27
CA GLY A 539 -10.68 -7.45 17.63
C GLY A 539 -9.34 -8.10 17.27
N SER A 540 -9.10 -9.36 17.62
CA SER A 540 -8.01 -10.18 17.07
C SER A 540 -8.59 -11.13 16.03
N ASP A 541 -7.87 -11.34 14.93
CA ASP A 541 -8.31 -12.29 13.91
C ASP A 541 -8.29 -13.75 14.42
N ASP A 542 -9.16 -14.57 13.84
CA ASP A 542 -9.19 -16.01 14.01
C ASP A 542 -8.70 -16.71 12.73
N ILE A 543 -8.48 -18.04 12.79
CA ILE A 543 -8.03 -18.84 11.65
C ILE A 543 -9.03 -19.95 11.36
N ALA A 544 -9.47 -20.04 10.10
CA ALA A 544 -10.17 -21.19 9.53
C ALA A 544 -9.20 -22.03 8.67
N ILE A 545 -9.09 -23.33 9.01
CA ILE A 545 -8.07 -24.25 8.50
C ILE A 545 -8.76 -25.43 7.81
N GLY A 546 -8.58 -25.56 6.50
CA GLY A 546 -9.06 -26.69 5.72
C GLY A 546 -8.20 -27.95 5.92
N ALA A 547 -8.86 -29.09 6.08
CA ALA A 547 -8.29 -30.44 6.04
C ALA A 547 -9.11 -31.30 5.05
N PRO A 548 -9.01 -31.05 3.73
CA PRO A 548 -9.90 -31.67 2.73
C PRO A 548 -9.72 -33.19 2.57
N GLY A 549 -8.65 -33.78 3.12
CA GLY A 549 -8.42 -35.22 3.11
C GLY A 549 -9.06 -35.99 4.28
N GLU A 550 -9.58 -35.28 5.28
CA GLU A 550 -10.14 -35.81 6.53
C GLU A 550 -11.21 -36.91 6.32
N LYS A 551 -11.27 -37.86 7.27
CA LYS A 551 -12.03 -39.11 7.19
C LYS A 551 -13.12 -39.16 8.25
N ILE A 552 -14.33 -38.76 7.87
CA ILE A 552 -15.43 -38.69 8.84
C ILE A 552 -15.96 -40.09 9.20
N GLY A 553 -15.59 -40.58 10.39
CA GLY A 553 -16.32 -41.62 11.11
C GLY A 553 -15.48 -42.81 11.60
N ASN A 554 -15.65 -43.16 12.88
CA ASN A 554 -14.83 -44.15 13.60
C ASN A 554 -15.30 -45.62 13.40
N SER A 555 -15.65 -46.01 12.16
CA SER A 555 -16.17 -47.35 11.86
C SER A 555 -15.23 -48.14 10.95
N PHE A 556 -14.93 -49.39 11.34
CA PHE A 556 -14.11 -50.36 10.59
C PHE A 556 -14.62 -50.71 9.16
N TYR A 557 -15.69 -50.07 8.69
CA TYR A 557 -16.37 -50.36 7.42
C TYR A 557 -16.82 -49.13 6.61
N SER A 558 -16.58 -47.89 7.08
CA SER A 558 -16.93 -46.67 6.32
C SER A 558 -15.75 -46.18 5.49
N ASN A 559 -15.78 -46.49 4.19
CA ASN A 559 -14.76 -46.14 3.19
C ASN A 559 -14.71 -44.63 2.81
N LEU A 560 -15.10 -43.72 3.72
CA LEU A 560 -15.26 -42.28 3.49
C LEU A 560 -13.91 -41.53 3.58
N ASN A 561 -12.97 -41.88 2.71
CA ASN A 561 -11.70 -41.18 2.59
C ASN A 561 -11.92 -39.83 1.87
N HIS A 562 -11.31 -38.75 2.37
CA HIS A 562 -11.38 -37.41 1.76
C HIS A 562 -12.83 -36.88 1.67
N ALA A 563 -13.54 -36.92 2.80
CA ALA A 563 -14.81 -36.20 2.96
C ALA A 563 -14.54 -34.71 3.30
N GLY A 564 -13.47 -34.47 4.06
CA GLY A 564 -12.99 -33.13 4.39
C GLY A 564 -13.58 -32.54 5.67
N GLU A 565 -12.87 -31.55 6.22
CA GLU A 565 -13.18 -30.86 7.47
C GLU A 565 -12.62 -29.43 7.45
N VAL A 566 -13.26 -28.53 8.21
CA VAL A 566 -12.67 -27.23 8.57
C VAL A 566 -12.52 -27.14 10.08
N ASN A 567 -11.32 -26.82 10.53
CA ASN A 567 -10.98 -26.56 11.92
C ASN A 567 -10.88 -25.04 12.14
N VAL A 568 -11.30 -24.56 13.30
CA VAL A 568 -11.30 -23.13 13.63
C VAL A 568 -10.57 -22.91 14.94
N VAL A 569 -9.76 -21.86 14.93
CA VAL A 569 -8.78 -21.51 15.95
C VAL A 569 -8.96 -20.02 16.29
N TYR A 570 -9.29 -19.73 17.55
CA TYR A 570 -9.51 -18.35 18.01
C TYR A 570 -8.19 -17.66 18.37
N GLY A 571 -7.96 -16.43 17.88
CA GLY A 571 -6.71 -15.67 18.12
C GLY A 571 -6.43 -15.46 19.62
N ASN A 572 -7.51 -15.27 20.40
CA ASN A 572 -7.47 -15.14 21.85
C ASN A 572 -6.88 -16.36 22.61
N THR A 573 -6.74 -17.53 21.96
CA THR A 573 -6.16 -18.73 22.62
C THR A 573 -4.63 -18.70 22.75
N PHE A 574 -3.94 -17.77 22.07
CA PHE A 574 -2.47 -17.76 21.98
C PHE A 574 -1.77 -16.70 22.84
N LEU A 575 -2.52 -15.74 23.35
CA LEU A 575 -1.97 -14.54 23.97
C LEU A 575 -2.20 -14.50 25.47
N ARG A 576 -1.29 -15.14 26.22
CA ARG A 576 -1.22 -15.01 27.67
C ARG A 576 -0.52 -13.71 28.08
N THR A 577 -1.08 -12.58 27.70
CA THR A 577 -0.45 -11.25 27.79
C THR A 577 -0.35 -10.75 29.22
N ILE A 578 0.88 -10.48 29.70
CA ILE A 578 1.15 -9.84 30.99
C ILE A 578 1.23 -8.33 30.77
N THR A 579 0.10 -7.62 30.90
CA THR A 579 0.08 -6.16 30.68
C THR A 579 0.60 -5.41 31.89
N VAL A 580 1.66 -4.64 31.69
CA VAL A 580 2.29 -3.83 32.74
C VAL A 580 1.92 -2.35 32.57
N THR A 581 1.28 -1.75 33.58
CA THR A 581 0.84 -0.34 33.57
C THR A 581 1.45 0.48 34.72
N SER A 582 1.40 1.80 34.64
CA SER A 582 1.97 2.74 35.62
C SER A 582 1.01 3.88 35.98
N ASP A 583 1.08 4.39 37.22
CA ASP A 583 0.27 5.54 37.66
C ASP A 583 0.95 6.90 37.34
N LEU A 584 0.80 7.33 36.09
CA LEU A 584 1.52 8.50 35.57
C LEU A 584 0.98 9.85 36.07
N THR A 585 1.91 10.70 36.52
CA THR A 585 1.83 12.17 36.45
C THR A 585 3.19 12.68 35.93
N PRO A 586 3.25 13.67 35.02
CA PRO A 586 4.52 14.16 34.49
C PRO A 586 5.44 14.73 35.58
N ILE A 587 6.74 14.40 35.51
CA ILE A 587 7.74 14.79 36.50
C ILE A 587 8.52 16.02 35.99
N ARG A 588 8.72 17.00 36.88
CA ARG A 588 9.69 18.09 36.67
C ARG A 588 11.01 17.75 37.34
N GLU A 589 12.11 18.16 36.72
CA GLU A 589 13.46 18.17 37.29
C GLU A 589 13.44 18.70 38.75
N GLY A 590 14.10 17.98 39.67
CA GLY A 590 14.17 18.34 41.09
C GLY A 590 12.93 18.01 41.96
N SER A 591 11.91 17.31 41.44
CA SER A 591 10.74 16.90 42.23
C SER A 591 10.86 15.45 42.76
N PRO A 592 10.63 15.18 44.06
CA PRO A 592 10.64 13.82 44.60
C PRO A 592 9.33 13.10 44.25
N VAL A 593 9.33 12.29 43.20
CA VAL A 593 8.16 11.53 42.71
C VAL A 593 8.53 10.07 42.49
N SER A 594 7.56 9.18 42.70
CA SER A 594 7.71 7.73 42.59
C SER A 594 6.58 7.13 41.75
N ALA A 595 6.91 6.42 40.67
CA ALA A 595 5.95 5.71 39.83
C ALA A 595 5.77 4.27 40.34
N ALA A 596 4.54 3.80 40.48
CA ALA A 596 4.22 2.42 40.83
C ALA A 596 3.79 1.63 39.60
N PHE A 597 4.30 0.40 39.48
CA PHE A 597 3.95 -0.51 38.41
C PHE A 597 2.89 -1.49 38.86
N PHE A 598 1.91 -1.72 38.00
CA PHE A 598 0.83 -2.66 38.16
C PHE A 598 0.90 -3.70 37.06
N VAL A 599 0.39 -4.90 37.32
CA VAL A 599 0.39 -5.99 36.35
C VAL A 599 -1.00 -6.59 36.31
N ASN A 600 -1.59 -6.61 35.12
CA ASN A 600 -2.84 -7.29 34.83
C ASN A 600 -2.54 -8.59 34.06
N ASP A 601 -3.10 -9.71 34.52
CA ASP A 601 -3.03 -11.00 33.84
C ASP A 601 -4.25 -11.26 32.94
N GLY A 602 -5.09 -10.24 32.72
CA GLY A 602 -6.33 -10.31 31.93
C GLY A 602 -7.43 -11.17 32.54
N GLY A 603 -7.22 -11.75 33.74
CA GLY A 603 -8.04 -12.82 34.28
C GLY A 603 -7.62 -14.23 33.84
N PHE A 604 -6.54 -14.37 33.06
CA PHE A 604 -6.09 -15.62 32.46
C PHE A 604 -5.26 -16.53 33.38
N GLY A 605 -5.17 -16.18 34.68
CA GLY A 605 -4.89 -17.16 35.73
C GLY A 605 -3.42 -17.51 35.94
N VAL A 606 -2.51 -16.53 35.90
CA VAL A 606 -1.06 -16.77 36.08
C VAL A 606 -0.76 -17.36 37.48
N PRO A 607 -0.04 -18.50 37.59
CA PRO A 607 0.26 -19.13 38.87
C PRO A 607 1.00 -18.23 39.86
N ALA A 608 0.59 -18.29 41.12
CA ALA A 608 1.22 -17.54 42.20
C ALA A 608 2.70 -17.89 42.35
N GLY A 609 3.56 -16.88 42.42
CA GLY A 609 5.01 -17.02 42.58
C GLY A 609 5.82 -17.11 41.28
N THR A 610 5.16 -17.13 40.11
CA THR A 610 5.80 -17.02 38.77
C THR A 610 6.76 -15.83 38.73
N LEU A 611 7.97 -16.03 38.21
CA LEU A 611 8.95 -14.96 38.05
C LEU A 611 8.70 -14.19 36.76
N VAL A 612 8.67 -12.86 36.86
CA VAL A 612 8.63 -11.94 35.72
C VAL A 612 9.91 -11.13 35.71
N LYS A 613 10.54 -11.03 34.55
CA LYS A 613 11.79 -10.30 34.33
C LYS A 613 11.59 -9.20 33.29
N LEU A 614 11.70 -7.95 33.75
CA LEU A 614 11.73 -6.76 32.90
C LEU A 614 13.18 -6.35 32.62
N ARG A 615 13.44 -5.78 31.44
CA ARG A 615 14.71 -5.17 31.06
C ARG A 615 14.51 -3.67 30.88
N SER A 616 15.41 -2.87 31.43
CA SER A 616 15.56 -1.46 31.08
C SER A 616 16.14 -1.37 29.67
N ILE A 617 15.36 -0.84 28.74
CA ILE A 617 15.77 -0.58 27.35
C ILE A 617 15.73 0.92 26.99
N GLY A 618 15.36 1.76 27.95
CA GLY A 618 15.43 3.21 27.82
C GLY A 618 16.86 3.77 27.87
N THR A 619 16.99 5.05 27.56
CA THR A 619 18.25 5.81 27.59
C THR A 619 18.78 6.02 29.01
N ALA A 620 17.89 6.12 30.00
CA ALA A 620 18.23 6.21 31.42
C ALA A 620 18.69 4.85 32.01
N LYS A 621 19.61 4.89 32.96
CA LYS A 621 20.29 3.73 33.56
C LYS A 621 19.86 3.46 35.00
N LEU A 622 19.52 2.19 35.24
CA LEU A 622 19.27 1.62 36.57
C LEU A 622 20.44 1.89 37.54
N GLY A 623 20.15 2.59 38.64
CA GLY A 623 21.12 2.89 39.69
C GLY A 623 22.02 4.11 39.45
N VAL A 624 21.86 4.81 38.32
CA VAL A 624 22.49 6.11 38.04
C VAL A 624 21.43 7.20 38.04
N ASP A 625 20.42 7.04 37.18
CA ASP A 625 19.42 8.09 36.92
C ASP A 625 18.12 7.82 37.72
N PHE A 626 17.92 6.57 38.15
CA PHE A 626 16.79 6.14 38.99
C PHE A 626 17.10 4.93 39.88
N THR A 627 16.27 4.75 40.90
CA THR A 627 16.31 3.61 41.85
C THR A 627 15.02 2.81 41.81
N VAL A 628 15.10 1.53 42.19
CA VAL A 628 13.97 0.59 42.25
C VAL A 628 13.78 0.09 43.67
N SER A 629 12.52 -0.05 44.11
CA SER A 629 12.14 -0.68 45.37
C SER A 629 10.96 -1.63 45.18
N GLY A 630 10.91 -2.72 45.96
CA GLY A 630 9.88 -3.77 45.86
C GLY A 630 10.24 -4.94 44.93
N ALA A 631 11.23 -4.77 44.05
CA ALA A 631 11.77 -5.82 43.16
C ALA A 631 13.28 -6.01 43.34
N THR A 632 13.82 -7.12 42.82
CA THR A 632 15.27 -7.38 42.73
C THR A 632 15.83 -6.75 41.46
N VAL A 633 16.99 -6.09 41.53
CA VAL A 633 17.69 -5.54 40.36
C VAL A 633 18.96 -6.36 40.09
N GLU A 634 19.13 -6.82 38.84
CA GLU A 634 20.29 -7.58 38.37
C GLU A 634 20.78 -7.03 37.02
N GLY A 635 21.78 -6.13 37.06
CA GLY A 635 22.20 -5.39 35.87
C GLY A 635 21.06 -4.51 35.35
N ASP A 636 20.78 -4.58 34.05
CA ASP A 636 19.69 -3.84 33.42
C ASP A 636 18.29 -4.43 33.69
N TYR A 637 18.17 -5.46 34.54
CA TYR A 637 16.92 -6.17 34.75
C TYR A 637 16.27 -5.92 36.11
N VAL A 638 14.94 -5.83 36.11
CA VAL A 638 14.07 -5.79 37.30
C VAL A 638 13.28 -7.09 37.37
N ILE A 639 13.34 -7.79 38.51
CA ILE A 639 12.77 -9.13 38.70
C ILE A 639 11.81 -9.13 39.89
N PHE A 640 10.57 -9.58 39.66
CA PHE A 640 9.54 -9.71 40.69
C PHE A 640 8.73 -11.02 40.55
N ARG A 641 7.81 -11.27 41.48
CA ARG A 641 6.96 -12.48 41.49
C ARG A 641 5.49 -12.13 41.39
N MET A 642 4.75 -12.88 40.58
CA MET A 642 3.29 -12.70 40.42
C MET A 642 2.55 -13.07 41.72
N PRO A 643 1.53 -12.28 42.13
CA PRO A 643 0.79 -12.51 43.38
C PRO A 643 -0.18 -13.70 43.29
N GLY A 644 -0.64 -14.07 42.09
CA GLY A 644 -1.47 -15.26 41.84
C GLY A 644 -2.73 -14.97 41.01
N PRO A 645 -3.47 -16.03 40.62
CA PRO A 645 -4.64 -15.89 39.75
C PRO A 645 -5.75 -15.10 40.43
N ASN A 646 -6.38 -14.17 39.68
CA ASN A 646 -7.37 -13.20 40.16
C ASN A 646 -6.81 -12.11 41.11
N SER A 647 -5.54 -11.73 40.98
CA SER A 647 -5.04 -10.53 41.66
C SER A 647 -5.71 -9.27 41.11
N ASP A 648 -6.03 -8.33 42.00
CA ASP A 648 -6.55 -7.01 41.63
C ASP A 648 -5.56 -6.31 40.67
N PRO A 649 -5.99 -5.82 39.49
CA PRO A 649 -5.11 -5.14 38.53
C PRO A 649 -4.53 -3.83 39.07
N THR A 650 -4.96 -3.35 40.25
CA THR A 650 -4.34 -2.26 41.01
C THR A 650 -3.29 -2.73 42.03
N THR A 651 -2.84 -3.99 41.98
CA THR A 651 -1.76 -4.51 42.82
C THR A 651 -0.41 -3.92 42.39
N ARG A 652 0.18 -3.06 43.23
CA ARG A 652 1.52 -2.48 43.03
C ARG A 652 2.61 -3.54 43.20
N MET A 653 3.39 -3.77 42.15
CA MET A 653 4.45 -4.78 42.12
C MET A 653 5.81 -4.23 42.56
N PHE A 654 6.19 -3.05 42.05
CA PHE A 654 7.41 -2.35 42.44
C PHE A 654 7.25 -0.84 42.20
N THR A 655 8.25 -0.06 42.64
CA THR A 655 8.24 1.39 42.57
C THR A 655 9.59 1.91 42.10
N VAL A 656 9.58 2.81 41.12
CA VAL A 656 10.76 3.50 40.58
C VAL A 656 10.79 4.95 41.08
N SER A 657 11.98 5.49 41.33
CA SER A 657 12.16 6.87 41.80
C SER A 657 13.42 7.48 41.19
N ALA A 658 13.27 8.66 40.56
CA ALA A 658 14.37 9.39 39.94
C ALA A 658 15.43 9.82 40.97
N LEU A 659 16.68 9.85 40.55
CA LEU A 659 17.79 10.42 41.31
C LEU A 659 17.99 11.89 40.89
N GLN A 660 18.47 12.71 41.83
CA GLN A 660 18.75 14.11 41.55
C GLN A 660 20.17 14.22 40.98
N ASP A 661 20.27 14.09 39.67
CA ASP A 661 21.47 14.31 38.87
C ASP A 661 21.30 15.58 38.01
N ASN A 662 22.40 16.29 37.74
CA ASN A 662 22.42 17.47 36.85
C ASN A 662 22.69 17.09 35.38
N ASP A 663 22.94 15.81 35.08
CA ASP A 663 23.21 15.29 33.73
C ASP A 663 21.96 14.68 33.04
N LEU A 664 20.75 14.87 33.58
CA LEU A 664 19.49 14.36 32.97
C LEU A 664 19.15 15.11 31.67
N ASP A 665 19.52 14.55 30.53
CA ASP A 665 19.16 15.07 29.21
C ASP A 665 17.64 14.98 28.95
N PRO A 666 17.02 15.92 28.19
CA PRO A 666 15.58 15.91 27.88
C PRO A 666 15.12 14.78 26.94
N VAL A 667 15.99 13.78 26.69
CA VAL A 667 15.73 12.58 25.86
C VAL A 667 15.89 11.31 26.71
N GLU A 668 16.06 11.43 28.03
CA GLU A 668 16.12 10.28 28.93
C GLU A 668 14.73 9.70 29.20
N GLN A 669 14.55 8.44 28.77
CA GLN A 669 13.34 7.65 28.98
C GLN A 669 13.66 6.44 29.85
N VAL A 670 12.74 6.08 30.76
CA VAL A 670 12.80 4.82 31.50
C VAL A 670 11.81 3.83 30.90
N VAL A 671 12.24 3.15 29.85
CA VAL A 671 11.42 2.13 29.17
C VAL A 671 11.75 0.75 29.74
N PHE A 672 10.75 0.06 30.28
CA PHE A 672 10.87 -1.35 30.64
C PHE A 672 10.17 -2.23 29.61
N GLU A 673 10.92 -3.17 29.05
CA GLU A 673 10.43 -4.26 28.21
C GLU A 673 10.26 -5.52 29.06
N VAL A 674 9.18 -6.27 28.88
CA VAL A 674 9.06 -7.61 29.47
C VAL A 674 9.93 -8.57 28.64
N VAL A 675 10.91 -9.24 29.26
CA VAL A 675 11.89 -10.07 28.50
C VAL A 675 11.79 -11.56 28.81
N LYS A 676 11.20 -11.97 29.95
CA LYS A 676 10.84 -13.38 30.18
C LYS A 676 9.84 -13.58 31.32
N GLY A 677 8.91 -14.51 31.11
CA GLY A 677 8.29 -15.33 32.17
C GLY A 677 8.56 -16.82 31.90
N ASP A 678 8.65 -17.64 32.95
CA ASP A 678 8.76 -19.10 32.75
C ASP A 678 7.40 -19.67 32.32
N GLY A 679 7.27 -20.03 31.04
CA GLY A 679 6.08 -20.69 30.47
C GLY A 679 5.00 -19.76 29.90
N TYR A 680 5.36 -18.52 29.52
CA TYR A 680 4.45 -17.52 28.96
C TYR A 680 5.09 -16.84 27.75
N MET A 681 4.32 -16.66 26.67
CA MET A 681 4.69 -15.77 25.57
C MET A 681 4.56 -14.31 26.03
N VAL A 682 5.37 -13.45 25.44
CA VAL A 682 5.39 -12.02 25.71
C VAL A 682 5.35 -11.32 24.37
N GLN A 683 4.40 -10.41 24.15
CA GLN A 683 4.35 -9.59 22.95
C GLN A 683 5.69 -8.84 22.80
N PRO A 684 6.37 -8.94 21.64
CA PRO A 684 7.44 -8.02 21.30
C PRO A 684 6.96 -6.57 21.50
N ASN A 685 7.82 -5.69 21.96
CA ASN A 685 7.51 -4.27 22.18
C ASN A 685 6.43 -3.92 23.23
N GLN A 686 5.91 -4.83 24.08
CA GLN A 686 5.15 -4.41 25.26
C GLN A 686 6.06 -3.64 26.25
N LYS A 687 6.05 -2.32 26.09
CA LYS A 687 6.86 -1.34 26.80
C LYS A 687 6.05 -0.71 27.91
N ALA A 688 6.35 -1.10 29.15
CA ALA A 688 5.90 -0.37 30.33
C ALA A 688 6.67 0.95 30.39
N SER A 689 6.08 2.00 29.83
CA SER A 689 6.66 3.33 29.82
C SER A 689 6.63 3.94 31.22
N VAL A 690 7.81 4.33 31.72
CA VAL A 690 7.95 5.32 32.78
C VAL A 690 8.63 6.54 32.21
N LEU A 691 7.88 7.64 32.27
CA LEU A 691 8.31 9.00 32.00
C LEU A 691 8.99 9.19 30.63
N VAL A 692 8.20 9.65 29.66
CA VAL A 692 8.72 10.67 28.74
C VAL A 692 8.82 11.95 29.56
N LEU A 693 10.01 12.57 29.61
CA LEU A 693 10.13 13.99 29.92
C LEU A 693 9.46 14.73 28.75
N ASP A 694 8.18 15.08 28.90
CA ASP A 694 7.40 15.76 27.86
C ASP A 694 8.09 17.09 27.48
N PRO A 695 8.73 17.19 26.30
CA PRO A 695 9.09 18.48 25.77
C PRO A 695 7.79 19.06 25.22
N SER A 696 7.16 19.94 25.99
CA SER A 696 6.06 20.76 25.48
C SER A 696 6.44 21.26 24.08
N PRO A 697 5.56 21.17 23.08
CA PRO A 697 5.92 21.46 21.69
C PRO A 697 6.62 22.82 21.62
N LEU A 698 7.74 22.88 20.89
CA LEU A 698 8.51 24.10 20.74
C LEU A 698 7.73 25.05 19.82
N VAL A 699 6.80 25.78 20.45
CA VAL A 699 5.92 26.76 19.82
C VAL A 699 6.61 28.12 19.93
N VAL A 700 7.25 28.55 18.84
CA VAL A 700 7.82 29.89 18.73
C VAL A 700 6.69 30.91 18.85
N ASP A 701 6.77 31.82 19.82
CA ASP A 701 5.69 32.77 20.14
C ASP A 701 6.11 34.26 20.00
N THR A 702 7.37 34.53 19.67
CA THR A 702 7.89 35.87 19.30
C THR A 702 8.34 35.96 17.84
N LEU A 703 8.31 37.17 17.28
CA LEU A 703 8.93 37.50 15.98
C LEU A 703 10.40 37.97 16.13
N VAL A 704 10.89 38.11 17.36
CA VAL A 704 12.25 38.55 17.63
C VAL A 704 13.21 37.37 17.44
N ASP A 705 14.41 37.66 16.92
CA ASP A 705 15.50 36.69 16.79
C ASP A 705 16.51 36.93 17.91
N GLU A 706 16.41 36.19 19.00
CA GLU A 706 17.29 36.34 20.16
C GLU A 706 17.83 35.00 20.69
N ASN A 707 18.61 35.08 21.76
CA ASN A 707 19.25 33.93 22.41
C ASN A 707 19.73 34.38 23.80
N ASP A 708 18.79 34.81 24.64
CA ASP A 708 19.09 35.31 25.99
C ASP A 708 18.70 34.32 27.09
N GLY A 709 17.89 33.30 26.77
CA GLY A 709 17.48 32.23 27.66
C GLY A 709 16.21 32.52 28.46
N ASP A 710 15.45 33.58 28.13
CA ASP A 710 14.06 33.70 28.58
C ASP A 710 13.14 32.90 27.64
N TYR A 711 12.40 31.96 28.21
CA TYR A 711 11.43 31.12 27.50
C TYR A 711 10.02 31.34 28.06
N SER A 712 9.77 32.51 28.65
CA SER A 712 8.44 32.87 29.15
C SER A 712 7.47 33.14 27.98
N PRO A 713 6.15 33.01 28.19
CA PRO A 713 5.18 33.13 27.10
C PRO A 713 5.23 34.52 26.43
N GLY A 714 5.62 34.54 25.16
CA GLY A 714 5.86 35.72 24.33
C GLY A 714 7.33 36.04 24.04
N ASP A 715 8.29 35.26 24.54
CA ASP A 715 9.75 35.42 24.34
C ASP A 715 10.42 34.23 23.61
N LEU A 716 9.77 33.07 23.42
CA LEU A 716 10.45 31.89 22.86
C LEU A 716 10.73 32.07 21.36
N SER A 717 11.96 32.41 21.01
CA SER A 717 12.37 32.66 19.63
C SER A 717 12.60 31.38 18.82
N LEU A 718 12.65 31.52 17.49
CA LEU A 718 13.04 30.42 16.58
C LEU A 718 14.48 29.96 16.82
N ARG A 719 15.39 30.89 17.15
CA ARG A 719 16.81 30.56 17.36
C ARG A 719 17.04 29.79 18.66
N GLU A 720 16.27 30.08 19.70
CA GLU A 720 16.25 29.29 20.93
C GLU A 720 15.58 27.94 20.72
N SER A 721 14.44 27.91 20.03
CA SER A 721 13.77 26.66 19.65
C SER A 721 14.70 25.71 18.87
N VAL A 722 15.48 26.21 17.91
CA VAL A 722 16.48 25.40 17.17
C VAL A 722 17.60 24.85 18.09
N GLN A 723 18.00 25.60 19.11
CA GLN A 723 19.00 25.15 20.07
C GLN A 723 18.43 24.09 21.02
N LEU A 724 17.25 24.36 21.60
CA LEU A 724 16.52 23.49 22.53
C LEU A 724 16.02 22.18 21.90
N ALA A 725 15.71 22.19 20.59
CA ALA A 725 15.18 21.03 19.88
C ALA A 725 16.07 19.78 19.99
N GLY A 726 15.47 18.63 20.28
CA GLY A 726 16.10 17.33 20.18
C GLY A 726 16.30 16.91 18.72
N ARG A 727 16.88 15.72 18.50
CA ARG A 727 16.95 15.12 17.16
C ARG A 727 15.56 14.56 16.81
N GLY A 728 15.02 14.97 15.67
CA GLY A 728 13.68 14.57 15.21
C GLY A 728 12.54 15.42 15.78
N SER A 729 12.83 16.50 16.52
CA SER A 729 11.78 17.39 17.03
C SER A 729 11.10 18.18 15.90
N THR A 730 9.84 18.56 16.14
CA THR A 730 9.13 19.56 15.33
C THR A 730 9.07 20.88 16.10
N ILE A 731 9.47 21.96 15.45
CA ILE A 731 9.26 23.34 15.88
C ILE A 731 8.04 23.88 15.13
N SER A 732 7.09 24.46 15.85
CA SER A 732 5.89 25.09 15.30
C SER A 732 5.81 26.55 15.76
N PHE A 733 4.79 27.30 15.32
CA PHE A 733 4.61 28.70 15.69
C PHE A 733 3.26 28.94 16.36
N ALA A 734 3.20 29.91 17.27
CA ALA A 734 1.99 30.25 18.01
C ALA A 734 0.85 30.66 17.06
N SER A 735 -0.39 30.27 17.40
CA SER A 735 -1.56 30.57 16.58
C SER A 735 -1.72 32.08 16.38
N GLY A 736 -1.66 32.53 15.12
CA GLY A 736 -1.72 33.95 14.75
C GLY A 736 -0.37 34.68 14.75
N LEU A 737 0.76 34.00 14.99
CA LEU A 737 2.09 34.59 14.79
C LEU A 737 2.38 34.74 13.29
N GLN A 738 2.31 35.98 12.80
CA GLN A 738 2.49 36.32 11.39
C GLN A 738 3.35 37.59 11.27
N GLY A 739 4.17 37.69 10.21
CA GLY A 739 5.08 38.80 10.01
C GLY A 739 6.45 38.37 9.51
N THR A 740 7.51 39.00 10.02
CA THR A 740 8.89 38.71 9.60
C THR A 740 9.81 38.57 10.79
N ILE A 741 10.36 37.37 11.00
CA ILE A 741 11.49 37.12 11.90
C ILE A 741 12.74 37.61 11.17
N THR A 742 13.35 38.68 11.68
CA THR A 742 14.54 39.29 11.08
C THR A 742 15.77 38.75 11.79
N LEU A 743 16.52 37.87 11.11
CA LEU A 743 17.65 37.17 11.70
C LEU A 743 18.89 38.09 11.83
N ASN A 744 19.53 38.02 12.98
CA ASN A 744 20.81 38.65 13.29
C ASN A 744 22.00 37.87 12.72
N SER A 745 21.84 36.56 12.49
CA SER A 745 22.82 35.68 11.84
C SER A 745 22.15 34.43 11.26
N GLN A 746 22.88 33.62 10.49
CA GLN A 746 22.37 32.34 10.00
C GLN A 746 21.87 31.41 11.13
N LEU A 747 20.96 30.51 10.79
CA LEU A 747 20.53 29.37 11.60
C LEU A 747 21.23 28.10 11.06
N LEU A 748 22.08 27.50 11.89
CA LEU A 748 22.73 26.22 11.59
C LEU A 748 21.85 25.08 12.13
N ILE A 749 21.39 24.21 11.24
CA ILE A 749 20.64 23.00 11.61
C ILE A 749 21.58 21.80 11.46
N ASN A 750 22.04 21.25 12.59
CA ASN A 750 23.03 20.17 12.67
C ASN A 750 22.46 18.85 13.21
N LYS A 751 21.13 18.73 13.22
CA LYS A 751 20.33 17.65 13.81
C LYS A 751 19.09 17.44 12.92
N ASN A 752 18.47 16.27 13.00
CA ASN A 752 17.20 16.06 12.31
C ASN A 752 16.13 16.97 12.93
N LEU A 753 15.35 17.67 12.11
CA LEU A 753 14.44 18.73 12.58
C LEU A 753 13.34 19.04 11.57
N THR A 754 12.09 19.17 12.02
CA THR A 754 11.02 19.78 11.23
C THR A 754 10.76 21.20 11.73
N ILE A 755 10.63 22.17 10.82
CA ILE A 755 10.16 23.52 11.12
C ILE A 755 8.85 23.71 10.34
N ASP A 756 7.74 23.55 11.05
CA ASP A 756 6.36 23.66 10.58
C ASP A 756 5.89 25.12 10.70
N GLY A 757 5.90 25.84 9.59
CA GLY A 757 5.49 27.24 9.49
C GLY A 757 3.99 27.42 9.27
N PRO A 758 3.38 28.52 9.76
CA PRO A 758 1.93 28.73 9.69
C PRO A 758 1.40 29.00 8.26
N GLY A 759 2.25 28.97 7.24
CA GLY A 759 1.93 29.23 5.84
C GLY A 759 2.87 30.29 5.25
N ALA A 760 3.39 30.04 4.04
CA ALA A 760 4.41 30.90 3.43
C ALA A 760 3.90 32.34 3.17
N ASN A 761 2.59 32.53 3.05
CA ASN A 761 1.93 33.83 2.94
C ASN A 761 1.79 34.58 4.29
N LEU A 762 2.06 33.94 5.44
CA LEU A 762 1.88 34.49 6.78
C LEU A 762 3.19 34.81 7.49
N LEU A 763 4.20 33.94 7.41
CA LEU A 763 5.46 34.10 8.13
C LEU A 763 6.68 34.11 7.19
N SER A 764 7.55 35.09 7.38
CA SER A 764 8.85 35.16 6.69
C SER A 764 10.02 35.10 7.66
N LEU A 765 11.02 34.29 7.32
CA LEU A 765 12.34 34.27 7.95
C LEU A 765 13.30 35.04 7.05
N SER A 766 13.93 36.10 7.56
CA SER A 766 14.72 36.99 6.74
C SER A 766 16.14 37.23 7.21
N GLY A 767 17.11 37.00 6.33
CA GLY A 767 18.54 37.27 6.56
C GLY A 767 18.94 38.75 6.46
N ASN A 768 17.95 39.66 6.38
CA ASN A 768 18.10 41.12 6.42
C ASN A 768 19.09 41.74 5.40
N ASN A 769 19.36 41.05 4.29
CA ASN A 769 20.43 41.34 3.33
C ASN A 769 21.84 41.34 3.93
N THR A 770 22.03 40.73 5.11
CA THR A 770 23.29 40.73 5.88
C THR A 770 23.84 39.34 6.15
N SER A 771 23.01 38.29 6.20
CA SER A 771 23.46 36.90 6.37
C SER A 771 22.66 35.94 5.50
N ARG A 772 23.18 34.72 5.32
CA ARG A 772 22.38 33.54 4.94
C ARG A 772 21.26 33.32 5.96
N VAL A 773 20.16 32.67 5.54
CA VAL A 773 19.07 32.27 6.45
C VAL A 773 19.40 30.94 7.13
N PHE A 774 19.60 29.87 6.34
CA PHE A 774 19.84 28.51 6.84
C PHE A 774 21.13 27.88 6.30
N GLU A 775 21.80 27.12 7.16
CA GLU A 775 22.82 26.14 6.78
C GLU A 775 22.41 24.77 7.34
N ILE A 776 22.28 23.77 6.47
CA ILE A 776 21.93 22.40 6.85
C ILE A 776 23.19 21.55 6.83
N ALA A 777 23.57 20.99 7.97
CA ALA A 777 24.80 20.22 8.10
C ALA A 777 24.69 18.81 7.49
N ASN A 778 25.84 18.24 7.14
CA ASN A 778 25.93 16.85 6.68
C ASN A 778 25.42 15.88 7.77
N GLY A 779 24.57 14.92 7.37
CA GLY A 779 23.94 13.94 8.27
C GLY A 779 22.73 14.46 9.05
N ALA A 780 22.23 15.66 8.76
CA ALA A 780 20.94 16.15 9.24
C ALA A 780 19.85 15.93 8.19
N THR A 781 18.69 15.41 8.61
CA THR A 781 17.46 15.36 7.80
C THR A 781 16.50 16.45 8.27
N VAL A 782 16.21 17.43 7.42
CA VAL A 782 15.48 18.66 7.79
C VAL A 782 14.28 18.88 6.87
N THR A 783 13.14 19.23 7.46
CA THR A 783 11.93 19.68 6.74
C THR A 783 11.67 21.14 7.06
N LEU A 784 11.49 21.96 6.03
CA LEU A 784 11.06 23.36 6.11
C LEU A 784 9.71 23.47 5.39
N GLU A 785 8.64 23.67 6.16
CA GLU A 785 7.27 23.70 5.66
C GLU A 785 6.62 25.07 5.91
N GLY A 786 5.80 25.57 4.98
CA GLY A 786 4.95 26.73 5.23
C GLY A 786 5.67 28.05 5.56
N LEU A 787 6.84 28.33 4.96
CA LEU A 787 7.66 29.51 5.29
C LEU A 787 8.05 30.36 4.06
N THR A 788 8.15 31.68 4.21
CA THR A 788 8.87 32.55 3.25
C THR A 788 10.31 32.81 3.71
N ILE A 789 11.29 32.23 3.03
CA ILE A 789 12.74 32.32 3.31
C ILE A 789 13.34 33.41 2.41
N ALA A 790 13.65 34.59 2.97
CA ALA A 790 13.84 35.80 2.16
C ALA A 790 14.99 36.75 2.52
N ASN A 791 15.46 37.51 1.54
CA ASN A 791 16.51 38.53 1.68
C ASN A 791 17.79 38.02 2.35
N GLY A 792 18.11 36.74 2.22
CA GLY A 792 19.38 36.17 2.65
C GLY A 792 20.53 36.60 1.73
N PHE A 793 21.70 36.84 2.31
CA PHE A 793 22.89 37.28 1.58
C PHE A 793 24.16 36.51 1.99
N ALA A 794 24.70 35.74 1.05
CA ALA A 794 25.97 35.01 1.18
C ALA A 794 27.09 35.76 0.42
N ASN A 795 27.82 36.62 1.13
CA ASN A 795 28.88 37.44 0.52
C ASN A 795 30.14 36.61 0.20
N ASN A 796 30.48 36.46 -1.08
CA ASN A 796 31.56 35.60 -1.58
C ASN A 796 31.42 34.11 -1.21
N ALA A 797 30.19 33.66 -0.94
CA ALA A 797 29.85 32.26 -0.62
C ALA A 797 28.59 31.82 -1.39
N SER A 798 28.26 30.53 -1.29
CA SER A 798 27.08 29.94 -1.92
C SER A 798 25.84 30.00 -1.03
N GLY A 799 24.65 29.77 -1.60
CA GLY A 799 23.40 29.59 -0.85
C GLY A 799 22.96 30.86 -0.14
N GLY A 800 22.24 31.73 -0.85
CA GLY A 800 21.83 33.04 -0.32
C GLY A 800 20.76 32.90 0.77
N ALA A 801 19.75 32.07 0.54
CA ALA A 801 18.80 31.65 1.55
C ALA A 801 19.31 30.41 2.29
N ILE A 802 19.61 29.35 1.54
CA ILE A 802 19.93 28.02 2.06
C ILE A 802 21.24 27.50 1.44
N GLU A 803 22.14 26.99 2.28
CA GLU A 803 23.22 26.08 1.87
C GLU A 803 22.97 24.70 2.49
N ASN A 804 22.85 23.66 1.66
CA ASN A 804 22.48 22.31 2.09
C ASN A 804 23.62 21.29 1.89
N TYR A 805 24.08 20.69 2.99
CA TYR A 805 24.97 19.54 3.01
C TYR A 805 24.29 18.24 3.51
N GLY A 806 23.03 18.31 3.96
CA GLY A 806 22.26 17.18 4.50
C GLY A 806 21.14 16.73 3.57
N THR A 807 20.10 16.12 4.12
CA THR A 807 18.85 15.82 3.40
C THR A 807 17.83 16.89 3.77
N LEU A 808 17.32 17.63 2.78
CA LEU A 808 16.44 18.77 2.99
C LEU A 808 15.13 18.60 2.19
N MET A 809 14.00 18.69 2.86
CA MET A 809 12.70 18.92 2.23
C MET A 809 12.30 20.38 2.41
N VAL A 810 11.90 21.03 1.31
CA VAL A 810 11.28 22.36 1.30
C VAL A 810 9.90 22.20 0.67
N ASP A 811 8.87 22.17 1.51
CA ASP A 811 7.48 21.99 1.10
C ASP A 811 6.63 23.22 1.41
N ASN A 812 5.60 23.46 0.60
CA ASN A 812 4.61 24.55 0.77
C ASN A 812 5.24 25.94 1.07
N SER A 813 6.46 26.19 0.58
CA SER A 813 7.36 27.26 1.02
C SER A 813 7.81 28.17 -0.13
N ARG A 814 8.31 29.35 0.21
CA ARG A 814 8.77 30.35 -0.75
C ARG A 814 10.18 30.82 -0.47
N VAL A 815 11.10 30.66 -1.42
CA VAL A 815 12.48 31.15 -1.33
C VAL A 815 12.64 32.38 -2.22
N THR A 816 12.75 33.59 -1.66
CA THR A 816 12.63 34.84 -2.45
C THR A 816 13.59 35.98 -2.12
N ASN A 817 14.02 36.73 -3.14
CA ASN A 817 14.91 37.91 -3.03
C ASN A 817 16.27 37.64 -2.36
N ASN A 818 16.76 36.40 -2.40
CA ASN A 818 18.05 36.02 -1.81
C ASN A 818 19.21 36.23 -2.80
N ARG A 819 20.44 36.39 -2.29
CA ARG A 819 21.64 36.66 -3.10
C ARG A 819 22.89 35.91 -2.65
N ALA A 820 23.63 35.35 -3.62
CA ALA A 820 24.88 34.63 -3.39
C ALA A 820 25.90 34.77 -4.55
N VAL A 821 27.01 34.04 -4.46
CA VAL A 821 27.89 33.75 -5.61
C VAL A 821 27.25 32.68 -6.48
N TYR A 822 26.98 31.50 -5.91
CA TYR A 822 26.29 30.36 -6.50
C TYR A 822 25.04 30.03 -5.68
N GLY A 823 23.94 29.62 -6.32
CA GLY A 823 22.71 29.28 -5.60
C GLY A 823 22.11 30.49 -4.91
N GLY A 824 21.63 31.46 -5.69
CA GLY A 824 21.11 32.73 -5.19
C GLY A 824 20.02 32.53 -4.14
N GLY A 825 19.10 31.59 -4.40
CA GLY A 825 18.19 31.03 -3.40
C GLY A 825 18.85 29.89 -2.63
N ILE A 826 19.05 28.75 -3.31
CA ILE A 826 19.50 27.49 -2.71
C ILE A 826 20.78 27.00 -3.39
N HIS A 827 21.78 26.61 -2.59
CA HIS A 827 22.93 25.84 -3.04
C HIS A 827 22.90 24.44 -2.41
N ASN A 828 22.92 23.41 -3.24
CA ASN A 828 22.75 22.02 -2.83
C ASN A 828 24.01 21.17 -3.08
N VAL A 829 24.49 20.53 -2.02
CA VAL A 829 25.58 19.52 -2.03
C VAL A 829 25.06 18.17 -1.52
N GLY A 830 24.11 18.18 -0.57
CA GLY A 830 23.40 16.99 -0.08
C GLY A 830 22.19 16.63 -0.96
N ASN A 831 21.11 16.13 -0.36
CA ASN A 831 19.87 15.82 -1.09
C ASN A 831 18.81 16.90 -0.84
N LEU A 832 18.03 17.25 -1.86
CA LEU A 832 16.97 18.27 -1.79
C LEU A 832 15.68 17.79 -2.47
N THR A 833 14.56 17.87 -1.77
CA THR A 833 13.22 17.81 -2.36
C THR A 833 12.58 19.19 -2.27
N LEU A 834 12.17 19.75 -3.40
CA LEU A 834 11.34 20.96 -3.52
C LEU A 834 9.94 20.53 -3.94
N GLN A 835 8.95 20.77 -3.09
CA GLN A 835 7.56 20.35 -3.32
C GLN A 835 6.60 21.52 -3.04
N ASN A 836 5.54 21.66 -3.85
CA ASN A 836 4.49 22.69 -3.71
C ASN A 836 5.01 24.14 -3.50
N SER A 837 6.22 24.44 -3.97
CA SER A 837 7.04 25.55 -3.50
C SER A 837 7.41 26.54 -4.61
N THR A 838 7.76 27.76 -4.22
CA THR A 838 8.13 28.83 -5.16
C THR A 838 9.52 29.39 -4.88
N VAL A 839 10.42 29.30 -5.86
CA VAL A 839 11.77 29.90 -5.80
C VAL A 839 11.84 31.08 -6.76
N ASP A 840 11.78 32.31 -6.24
CA ASP A 840 11.61 33.50 -7.08
C ASP A 840 12.48 34.73 -6.76
N ASN A 841 12.78 35.53 -7.79
CA ASN A 841 13.53 36.80 -7.66
C ASN A 841 14.91 36.68 -6.98
N ASN A 842 15.49 35.48 -6.90
CA ASN A 842 16.81 35.27 -6.31
C ASN A 842 17.93 35.58 -7.33
N THR A 843 19.10 35.99 -6.85
CA THR A 843 20.22 36.45 -7.70
C THR A 843 21.54 35.77 -7.34
N ALA A 844 22.06 34.95 -8.24
CA ALA A 844 23.45 34.50 -8.21
C ALA A 844 24.36 35.52 -8.93
N SER A 845 25.60 35.62 -8.48
CA SER A 845 26.63 36.44 -9.15
C SER A 845 27.35 35.67 -10.26
N TYR A 846 27.38 34.34 -10.15
CA TYR A 846 27.75 33.39 -11.19
C TYR A 846 26.53 32.54 -11.54
N ASP A 847 26.32 31.39 -10.91
CA ASP A 847 25.42 30.37 -11.46
C ASP A 847 24.32 29.92 -10.50
N GLY A 848 23.19 29.46 -11.04
CA GLY A 848 22.06 28.95 -10.25
C GLY A 848 21.35 30.08 -9.51
N GLY A 849 20.62 30.93 -10.25
CA GLY A 849 19.97 32.10 -9.66
C GLY A 849 18.94 31.71 -8.60
N GLY A 850 18.05 30.77 -8.93
CA GLY A 850 17.16 30.10 -7.99
C GLY A 850 17.90 28.98 -7.25
N VAL A 851 18.26 27.91 -7.98
CA VAL A 851 18.88 26.70 -7.44
C VAL A 851 20.21 26.41 -8.13
N TYR A 852 21.24 26.08 -7.35
CA TYR A 852 22.50 25.50 -7.83
C TYR A 852 22.66 24.09 -7.28
N VAL A 853 22.81 23.11 -8.17
CA VAL A 853 23.09 21.71 -7.83
C VAL A 853 24.57 21.43 -8.05
N ASP A 854 25.32 21.28 -6.95
CA ASP A 854 26.74 20.94 -6.95
C ASP A 854 26.92 19.41 -6.95
N MET A 855 26.24 18.75 -5.99
CA MET A 855 26.22 17.30 -5.79
C MET A 855 24.86 16.86 -5.20
N GLY A 856 24.71 15.53 -5.04
CA GLY A 856 23.52 14.88 -4.47
C GLY A 856 22.28 14.96 -5.35
N THR A 857 21.18 14.35 -4.91
CA THR A 857 19.95 14.28 -5.72
C THR A 857 19.02 15.45 -5.41
N VAL A 858 18.51 16.09 -6.45
CA VAL A 858 17.54 17.18 -6.36
C VAL A 858 16.27 16.81 -7.10
N ASN A 859 15.17 16.70 -6.37
CA ASN A 859 13.85 16.44 -6.94
C ASN A 859 12.99 17.69 -6.82
N ILE A 860 12.31 18.07 -7.91
CA ILE A 860 11.46 19.26 -7.95
C ILE A 860 10.09 18.87 -8.48
N TYR A 861 9.11 18.86 -7.58
CA TYR A 861 7.72 18.44 -7.79
C TYR A 861 6.75 19.62 -7.61
N ASN A 862 5.74 19.75 -8.48
CA ASN A 862 4.63 20.71 -8.33
C ASN A 862 5.10 22.12 -7.91
N SER A 863 6.16 22.65 -8.53
CA SER A 863 6.87 23.83 -8.02
C SER A 863 7.19 24.87 -9.10
N THR A 864 7.19 26.15 -8.70
CA THR A 864 7.40 27.30 -9.59
C THR A 864 8.76 27.95 -9.34
N ILE A 865 9.59 28.08 -10.38
CA ILE A 865 10.90 28.74 -10.33
C ILE A 865 10.89 29.92 -11.29
N SER A 866 10.81 31.16 -10.75
CA SER A 866 10.48 32.33 -11.57
C SER A 866 11.24 33.63 -11.27
N GLY A 867 11.61 34.36 -12.31
CA GLY A 867 12.21 35.71 -12.17
C GLY A 867 13.61 35.74 -11.56
N ASN A 868 14.28 34.59 -11.41
CA ASN A 868 15.63 34.51 -10.84
C ASN A 868 16.70 34.98 -11.86
N ARG A 869 17.90 35.32 -11.38
CA ARG A 869 18.98 35.90 -12.21
C ARG A 869 20.35 35.26 -11.94
N ALA A 870 21.11 35.00 -13.01
CA ALA A 870 22.48 34.47 -12.97
C ALA A 870 23.30 34.83 -14.23
N GLU A 871 24.53 34.36 -14.33
CA GLU A 871 25.32 34.23 -15.56
C GLU A 871 24.88 33.01 -16.37
N TYR A 872 24.86 31.82 -15.77
CA TYR A 872 24.27 30.60 -16.34
C TYR A 872 23.21 30.00 -15.41
N GLY A 873 22.23 29.29 -15.96
CA GLY A 873 21.25 28.53 -15.17
C GLY A 873 20.44 29.42 -14.22
N ALA A 874 19.79 30.47 -14.75
CA ALA A 874 19.19 31.49 -13.89
C ALA A 874 18.03 30.96 -13.04
N GLY A 875 17.20 30.07 -13.58
CA GLY A 875 16.32 29.24 -12.75
C GLY A 875 17.12 28.19 -11.98
N ILE A 876 17.67 27.22 -12.72
CA ILE A 876 18.49 26.12 -12.18
C ILE A 876 19.83 26.05 -12.95
N TYR A 877 20.93 25.93 -12.21
CA TYR A 877 22.21 25.44 -12.73
C TYR A 877 22.56 24.10 -12.08
N ARG A 878 22.93 23.11 -12.89
CA ARG A 878 23.29 21.77 -12.41
C ARG A 878 24.70 21.42 -12.88
N MET A 879 25.63 21.38 -11.93
CA MET A 879 27.04 21.05 -12.13
C MET A 879 27.29 19.54 -12.04
N GLY A 880 26.72 18.92 -11.02
CA GLY A 880 26.74 17.49 -10.72
C GLY A 880 25.49 17.10 -9.94
N GLY A 881 25.34 15.83 -9.55
CA GLY A 881 24.18 15.34 -8.81
C GLY A 881 22.90 15.19 -9.67
N ASP A 882 22.08 14.18 -9.45
CA ASP A 882 20.92 13.94 -10.33
C ASP A 882 19.81 14.97 -10.09
N LEU A 883 19.20 15.45 -11.18
CA LEU A 883 18.10 16.43 -11.14
C LEU A 883 16.84 15.84 -11.76
N VAL A 884 15.78 15.69 -10.96
CA VAL A 884 14.47 15.23 -11.42
C VAL A 884 13.52 16.42 -11.46
N LEU A 885 12.95 16.70 -12.63
CA LEU A 885 11.90 17.71 -12.82
C LEU A 885 10.59 17.02 -13.17
N ASN A 886 9.56 17.25 -12.36
CA ASN A 886 8.26 16.62 -12.50
C ASN A 886 7.21 17.67 -12.11
N HIS A 887 6.28 18.01 -13.02
CA HIS A 887 5.30 19.08 -12.79
C HIS A 887 5.90 20.45 -12.38
N ALA A 888 7.07 20.81 -12.94
CA ALA A 888 7.74 22.06 -12.62
C ALA A 888 7.38 23.19 -13.61
N THR A 889 7.31 24.44 -13.13
CA THR A 889 7.15 25.64 -13.98
C THR A 889 8.35 26.56 -13.83
N ILE A 890 9.21 26.60 -14.84
CA ILE A 890 10.46 27.35 -14.87
C ILE A 890 10.37 28.46 -15.93
N THR A 891 10.10 29.70 -15.50
CA THR A 891 9.74 30.80 -16.41
C THR A 891 10.28 32.17 -15.97
N ASN A 892 10.35 33.16 -16.85
CA ASN A 892 10.81 34.53 -16.57
C ASN A 892 12.23 34.67 -15.96
N ASN A 893 12.99 33.59 -15.82
CA ASN A 893 14.36 33.64 -15.31
C ASN A 893 15.30 34.27 -16.35
N THR A 894 16.33 35.01 -15.91
CA THR A 894 17.21 35.80 -16.80
C THR A 894 18.68 35.43 -16.59
N ALA A 895 19.27 34.71 -17.55
CA ALA A 895 20.72 34.45 -17.57
C ALA A 895 21.46 35.46 -18.44
N ASN A 896 22.69 35.83 -18.06
CA ASN A 896 23.53 36.63 -18.94
C ASN A 896 23.97 35.80 -20.18
N LEU A 897 24.34 34.52 -20.00
CA LEU A 897 25.12 33.75 -20.97
C LEU A 897 24.40 32.55 -21.60
N ALA A 898 23.82 31.60 -20.86
CA ALA A 898 23.05 30.48 -21.43
C ALA A 898 22.16 29.75 -20.39
N GLY A 899 21.20 28.94 -20.88
CA GLY A 899 20.34 28.09 -20.06
C GLY A 899 19.51 28.90 -19.07
N SER A 900 18.68 29.82 -19.58
CA SER A 900 18.03 30.80 -18.69
C SER A 900 17.03 30.17 -17.72
N GLY A 901 16.29 29.15 -18.14
CA GLY A 901 15.50 28.30 -17.24
C GLY A 901 16.40 27.27 -16.57
N LEU A 902 17.05 26.43 -17.38
CA LEU A 902 17.92 25.34 -16.94
C LEU A 902 19.26 25.34 -17.69
N TYR A 903 20.37 25.21 -16.96
CA TYR A 903 21.68 24.87 -17.52
C TYR A 903 22.16 23.54 -16.92
N ASN A 904 22.29 22.50 -17.73
CA ASN A 904 22.85 21.21 -17.34
C ASN A 904 24.30 21.05 -17.83
N TYR A 905 25.22 20.84 -16.89
CA TYR A 905 26.63 20.56 -17.15
C TYR A 905 26.85 19.03 -17.37
N PRO A 906 27.52 18.61 -18.46
CA PRO A 906 27.38 17.25 -18.99
C PRO A 906 28.15 16.12 -18.28
N ASP A 907 29.06 16.42 -17.34
CA ASP A 907 30.13 15.48 -16.97
C ASP A 907 29.90 14.67 -15.68
N LEU A 908 28.89 14.98 -14.85
CA LEU A 908 28.78 14.48 -13.46
C LEU A 908 27.36 14.03 -13.03
N GLY A 909 26.60 13.38 -13.92
CA GLY A 909 25.28 12.75 -13.63
C GLY A 909 24.16 13.23 -14.57
N THR A 910 22.90 12.98 -14.20
CA THR A 910 21.74 13.05 -15.11
C THR A 910 20.78 14.21 -14.82
N THR A 911 19.86 14.44 -15.77
CA THR A 911 18.69 15.30 -15.57
C THR A 911 17.50 14.71 -16.32
N THR A 912 16.43 14.40 -15.61
CA THR A 912 15.17 13.90 -16.17
C THR A 912 14.09 14.98 -16.10
N ALA A 913 13.15 14.94 -17.06
CA ALA A 913 12.02 15.87 -17.08
C ALA A 913 10.73 15.16 -17.53
N LYS A 914 9.70 15.17 -16.68
CA LYS A 914 8.33 14.77 -17.03
C LYS A 914 7.38 15.96 -16.83
N ASN A 915 6.42 16.11 -17.74
CA ASN A 915 5.29 17.04 -17.65
C ASN A 915 5.67 18.47 -17.19
N THR A 916 6.84 18.95 -17.61
CA THR A 916 7.49 20.16 -17.07
C THR A 916 7.52 21.30 -18.10
N LEU A 917 7.23 22.52 -17.65
CA LEU A 917 7.21 23.74 -18.46
C LEU A 917 8.49 24.56 -18.23
N ILE A 918 9.33 24.69 -19.27
CA ILE A 918 10.55 25.53 -19.27
C ILE A 918 10.49 26.51 -20.44
N ALA A 919 9.81 27.64 -20.24
CA ALA A 919 9.53 28.59 -21.33
C ALA A 919 9.44 30.04 -20.83
N GLY A 920 9.77 30.99 -21.71
CA GLY A 920 9.71 32.42 -21.41
C GLY A 920 10.88 32.93 -20.56
N ASN A 921 11.96 32.17 -20.47
CA ASN A 921 13.21 32.60 -19.83
C ASN A 921 14.06 33.40 -20.84
N ARG A 922 14.94 34.28 -20.35
CA ARG A 922 15.62 35.28 -21.18
C ARG A 922 17.14 35.27 -21.05
N THR A 923 17.81 34.80 -22.10
CA THR A 923 19.28 34.93 -22.22
C THR A 923 19.65 36.30 -22.81
N LEU A 924 20.61 37.01 -22.21
CA LEU A 924 20.95 38.40 -22.61
C LEU A 924 22.00 38.53 -23.73
N TYR A 925 23.03 37.66 -23.76
CA TYR A 925 24.18 37.84 -24.67
C TYR A 925 24.38 36.74 -25.72
N ASN A 926 23.99 35.48 -25.45
CA ASN A 926 24.08 34.38 -26.43
C ASN A 926 22.70 33.75 -26.72
N ALA A 927 22.61 32.99 -27.81
CA ALA A 927 21.42 32.21 -28.18
C ALA A 927 21.32 30.88 -27.39
N GLY A 928 21.38 30.97 -26.05
CA GLY A 928 21.54 29.82 -25.14
C GLY A 928 20.27 29.10 -24.71
N GLY A 929 19.13 29.32 -25.39
CA GLY A 929 17.84 28.67 -25.11
C GLY A 929 17.18 29.02 -23.78
N ASP A 930 15.98 28.46 -23.58
CA ASP A 930 15.38 28.24 -22.26
C ASP A 930 16.18 27.17 -21.50
N VAL A 931 16.63 26.13 -22.22
CA VAL A 931 17.44 25.02 -21.71
C VAL A 931 18.77 24.94 -22.45
N TYR A 932 19.85 24.67 -21.71
CA TYR A 932 21.17 24.33 -22.25
C TYR A 932 21.65 22.97 -21.70
N GLY A 933 22.19 22.11 -22.57
CA GLY A 933 22.68 20.77 -22.19
C GLY A 933 21.74 19.61 -22.58
N HIS A 934 22.04 18.40 -22.12
CA HIS A 934 21.20 17.23 -22.36
C HIS A 934 20.11 17.12 -21.27
N VAL A 935 18.89 16.73 -21.63
CA VAL A 935 17.82 16.38 -20.68
C VAL A 935 17.16 15.09 -21.17
N SER A 936 17.10 14.08 -20.32
CA SER A 936 16.39 12.84 -20.59
C SER A 936 14.90 13.07 -20.35
N SER A 937 14.18 13.44 -21.41
CA SER A 937 12.73 13.58 -21.36
C SER A 937 12.07 12.25 -20.99
N LEU A 938 11.03 12.30 -20.16
CA LEU A 938 10.08 11.23 -19.87
C LEU A 938 8.69 11.51 -20.45
N GLY A 939 8.57 12.55 -21.30
CA GLY A 939 7.34 12.94 -21.98
C GLY A 939 6.64 14.19 -21.44
N TRP A 940 5.76 14.73 -22.28
CA TRP A 940 4.84 15.85 -22.01
C TRP A 940 5.51 17.15 -21.56
N ASN A 941 6.76 17.40 -21.93
CA ASN A 941 7.41 18.65 -21.56
C ASN A 941 7.06 19.79 -22.53
N LEU A 942 7.10 21.04 -22.04
CA LEU A 942 6.94 22.23 -22.86
C LEU A 942 8.15 23.15 -22.74
N VAL A 943 8.94 23.25 -23.81
CA VAL A 943 10.16 24.06 -23.86
C VAL A 943 10.01 25.22 -24.85
N GLY A 944 10.16 26.46 -24.39
CA GLY A 944 9.96 27.66 -25.23
C GLY A 944 10.97 27.73 -26.38
N ASP A 945 12.26 27.65 -26.04
CA ASP A 945 13.40 27.54 -26.97
C ASP A 945 14.36 26.43 -26.53
N ALA A 946 14.28 25.27 -27.18
CA ALA A 946 15.15 24.12 -26.93
C ALA A 946 16.49 24.17 -27.70
N SER A 947 16.81 25.24 -28.42
CA SER A 947 17.97 25.30 -29.35
C SER A 947 19.34 25.11 -28.69
N GLY A 948 19.43 25.28 -27.36
CA GLY A 948 20.64 25.01 -26.57
C GLY A 948 20.75 23.57 -26.05
N SER A 949 19.75 22.71 -26.33
CA SER A 949 19.54 21.45 -25.61
C SER A 949 19.28 20.24 -26.52
N THR A 950 19.34 19.04 -25.93
CA THR A 950 19.05 17.76 -26.61
C THR A 950 18.33 16.80 -25.66
N GLY A 951 17.68 15.76 -26.21
CA GLY A 951 17.05 14.69 -25.43
C GLY A 951 15.51 14.76 -25.30
N TRP A 952 14.90 15.80 -25.88
CA TRP A 952 13.45 15.89 -26.17
C TRP A 952 13.07 14.92 -27.32
N ILE A 953 13.09 13.62 -27.04
CA ILE A 953 12.95 12.55 -28.04
C ILE A 953 11.52 12.01 -28.17
N TYR A 954 10.62 12.33 -27.25
CA TYR A 954 9.24 11.85 -27.28
C TYR A 954 8.36 12.71 -28.17
N TYR A 955 7.50 12.09 -28.98
CA TYR A 955 6.60 12.79 -29.91
C TYR A 955 5.62 13.74 -29.21
N TYR A 956 5.40 13.53 -27.92
CA TYR A 956 4.48 14.30 -27.08
C TYR A 956 5.13 15.53 -26.41
N ASP A 957 6.46 15.66 -26.45
CA ASP A 957 7.14 16.88 -26.03
C ASP A 957 6.86 18.03 -27.01
N ARG A 958 6.57 19.22 -26.48
CA ARG A 958 6.33 20.44 -27.24
C ARG A 958 7.52 21.36 -27.10
N TRP A 959 8.29 21.59 -28.17
CA TRP A 959 9.46 22.47 -28.10
C TRP A 959 9.57 23.44 -29.27
N GLY A 960 9.98 24.67 -28.96
CA GLY A 960 10.29 25.72 -29.94
C GLY A 960 11.78 25.90 -30.18
N THR A 961 12.11 26.84 -31.07
CA THR A 961 13.49 27.21 -31.40
C THR A 961 13.72 28.71 -31.27
N ASN A 962 14.98 29.14 -31.32
CA ASN A 962 15.39 30.55 -31.26
C ASN A 962 14.84 31.43 -32.41
N THR A 963 14.21 30.84 -33.42
CA THR A 963 13.51 31.53 -34.52
C THR A 963 12.00 31.28 -34.52
N SER A 964 11.50 30.39 -33.66
CA SER A 964 10.10 30.02 -33.51
C SER A 964 9.84 29.56 -32.07
N VAL A 965 9.97 30.50 -31.14
CA VAL A 965 9.81 30.27 -29.69
C VAL A 965 8.34 29.99 -29.37
N ILE A 966 8.05 28.98 -28.55
CA ILE A 966 6.70 28.72 -28.04
C ILE A 966 6.41 29.67 -26.88
N ASP A 967 5.34 30.45 -26.99
CA ASP A 967 4.80 31.25 -25.89
C ASP A 967 3.90 30.36 -25.00
N PRO A 968 4.26 30.14 -23.71
CA PRO A 968 3.46 29.33 -22.80
C PRO A 968 2.16 30.02 -22.34
N LYS A 969 1.97 31.31 -22.64
CA LYS A 969 0.80 32.12 -22.25
C LYS A 969 0.48 32.02 -20.75
N LEU A 970 1.42 32.47 -19.93
CA LEU A 970 1.28 32.49 -18.48
C LEU A 970 0.79 33.85 -17.97
N GLY A 971 0.03 33.83 -16.87
CA GLY A 971 -0.30 35.00 -16.07
C GLY A 971 0.92 35.54 -15.29
N ALA A 972 0.70 36.60 -14.50
CA ALA A 972 1.73 37.12 -13.59
C ALA A 972 2.00 36.15 -12.43
N LEU A 973 3.22 36.19 -11.86
CA LEU A 973 3.52 35.52 -10.61
C LEU A 973 2.77 36.21 -9.47
N GLN A 974 1.75 35.56 -8.93
CA GLN A 974 0.90 36.09 -7.88
C GLN A 974 0.24 34.95 -7.10
N ASN A 975 -0.52 35.26 -6.04
CA ASN A 975 -1.38 34.27 -5.41
C ASN A 975 -2.57 33.99 -6.36
N ASN A 976 -2.62 32.79 -6.96
CA ASN A 976 -3.70 32.32 -7.82
C ASN A 976 -4.51 31.19 -7.14
N GLY A 977 -4.60 31.23 -5.80
CA GLY A 977 -4.91 30.06 -4.97
C GLY A 977 -3.65 29.38 -4.44
N GLY A 978 -3.80 28.52 -3.43
CA GLY A 978 -2.69 27.82 -2.78
C GLY A 978 -1.96 28.59 -1.69
N THR A 979 -0.96 27.92 -1.11
CA THR A 979 -0.06 28.42 -0.05
C THR A 979 1.08 29.29 -0.60
N THR A 980 1.50 29.05 -1.85
CA THR A 980 2.64 29.70 -2.51
C THR A 980 2.24 30.38 -3.84
N PRO A 981 2.97 31.42 -4.31
CA PRO A 981 2.61 32.13 -5.56
C PRO A 981 2.96 31.32 -6.81
N THR A 982 2.07 31.33 -7.80
CA THR A 982 2.19 30.53 -9.04
C THR A 982 2.01 31.39 -10.29
N HIS A 983 2.18 30.78 -11.48
CA HIS A 983 1.83 31.36 -12.77
C HIS A 983 0.61 30.65 -13.37
N ALA A 984 -0.59 31.22 -13.25
CA ALA A 984 -1.80 30.65 -13.85
C ALA A 984 -1.68 30.52 -15.39
N LEU A 985 -2.20 29.42 -15.94
CA LEU A 985 -2.33 29.22 -17.38
C LEU A 985 -3.41 30.14 -17.96
N LEU A 986 -3.12 30.84 -19.05
CA LEU A 986 -4.09 31.68 -19.74
C LEU A 986 -4.82 30.90 -20.84
N SER A 987 -6.05 31.30 -21.14
CA SER A 987 -6.88 30.65 -22.16
C SER A 987 -6.15 30.47 -23.51
N GLY A 988 -6.12 29.22 -23.98
CA GLY A 988 -5.41 28.82 -25.19
C GLY A 988 -3.90 28.70 -25.02
N SER A 989 -3.38 28.58 -23.79
CA SER A 989 -2.01 28.16 -23.52
C SER A 989 -1.73 26.78 -24.17
N PRO A 990 -0.54 26.59 -24.76
CA PRO A 990 -0.12 25.28 -25.29
C PRO A 990 0.17 24.23 -24.21
N ALA A 991 0.06 24.56 -22.92
CA ALA A 991 0.17 23.61 -21.81
C ALA A 991 -1.15 22.96 -21.37
N ILE A 992 -2.31 23.47 -21.84
CA ILE A 992 -3.65 23.03 -21.39
C ILE A 992 -4.07 21.69 -22.03
N ASP A 993 -4.67 20.82 -21.24
CA ASP A 993 -5.15 19.45 -21.52
C ASP A 993 -4.12 18.64 -22.33
N ALA A 994 -2.84 18.87 -22.02
CA ALA A 994 -1.75 18.59 -22.95
C ALA A 994 -1.08 17.22 -22.75
N SER A 995 -1.27 16.56 -21.61
CA SER A 995 -0.92 15.15 -21.37
C SER A 995 -1.85 14.18 -22.14
N SER A 996 -1.54 12.86 -22.11
CA SER A 996 -2.54 11.85 -22.46
C SER A 996 -3.48 11.57 -21.29
N ALA A 997 -4.70 11.12 -21.60
CA ALA A 997 -5.58 10.48 -20.61
C ALA A 997 -5.04 9.10 -20.18
N ASP A 998 -4.16 8.49 -21.00
CA ASP A 998 -3.53 7.19 -20.73
C ASP A 998 -2.20 7.30 -19.97
N ASP A 999 -1.74 8.52 -19.64
CA ASP A 999 -0.45 8.77 -18.93
C ASP A 999 -0.66 9.22 -17.47
N LEU A 1000 -1.86 9.01 -16.93
CA LEU A 1000 -2.23 9.28 -15.54
C LEU A 1000 -1.65 8.20 -14.60
N LEU A 1001 -0.32 8.12 -14.58
CA LEU A 1001 0.45 7.46 -13.53
C LEU A 1001 0.27 8.25 -12.22
N PHE A 1002 0.47 7.63 -11.05
CA PHE A 1002 0.07 8.24 -9.78
C PHE A 1002 0.77 9.55 -9.40
N GLU A 1003 2.04 9.76 -9.78
CA GLU A 1003 2.69 11.09 -9.66
C GLU A 1003 1.92 12.18 -10.44
N ASP A 1004 1.30 11.81 -11.57
CA ASP A 1004 0.49 12.68 -12.42
C ASP A 1004 -1.00 12.68 -11.98
N MET A 1005 -1.36 12.18 -10.79
CA MET A 1005 -2.69 12.35 -10.18
C MET A 1005 -2.70 13.27 -8.94
N ALA A 1006 -1.56 13.50 -8.29
CA ALA A 1006 -1.44 14.41 -7.15
C ALA A 1006 -1.95 15.84 -7.47
N PRO A 1007 -2.62 16.55 -6.55
CA PRO A 1007 -3.06 17.94 -6.79
C PRO A 1007 -1.91 18.84 -7.25
N ASP A 1008 -2.24 19.88 -8.02
CA ASP A 1008 -1.28 20.88 -8.47
C ASP A 1008 -0.68 21.67 -7.30
N GLN A 1009 0.27 22.59 -7.56
CA GLN A 1009 0.94 23.41 -6.55
C GLN A 1009 -0.03 24.18 -5.61
N ARG A 1010 -1.29 24.37 -6.01
CA ARG A 1010 -2.34 25.09 -5.26
C ARG A 1010 -3.27 24.16 -4.50
N GLY A 1011 -3.12 22.84 -4.62
CA GLY A 1011 -4.05 21.83 -4.11
C GLY A 1011 -5.24 21.56 -5.03
N ILE A 1012 -5.17 21.89 -6.32
CA ILE A 1012 -6.25 21.66 -7.29
C ILE A 1012 -6.00 20.37 -8.08
N THR A 1013 -6.98 19.46 -8.06
CA THR A 1013 -6.92 18.18 -8.79
C THR A 1013 -7.13 18.34 -10.29
N ILE A 1014 -6.71 17.32 -11.06
CA ILE A 1014 -6.78 17.27 -12.53
C ILE A 1014 -8.16 17.69 -13.05
N GLN A 1015 -8.20 18.53 -14.08
CA GLN A 1015 -9.42 18.84 -14.81
C GLN A 1015 -9.55 17.96 -16.07
N ASN A 1016 -10.79 17.67 -16.50
CA ASN A 1016 -11.11 16.95 -17.75
C ASN A 1016 -10.46 15.56 -17.97
N GLY A 1017 -9.80 14.96 -16.97
CA GLY A 1017 -9.08 13.69 -17.12
C GLY A 1017 -7.78 13.79 -17.93
N ARG A 1018 -7.17 14.98 -17.98
CA ARG A 1018 -5.85 15.22 -18.59
C ARG A 1018 -5.12 16.27 -17.78
N ARG A 1019 -3.84 16.07 -17.54
CA ARG A 1019 -3.03 17.03 -16.80
C ARG A 1019 -2.46 18.11 -17.73
N ASP A 1020 -2.32 19.30 -17.16
CA ASP A 1020 -1.61 20.40 -17.79
C ASP A 1020 -0.09 20.31 -17.61
N ILE A 1021 0.66 20.87 -18.55
CA ILE A 1021 2.12 20.87 -18.49
C ILE A 1021 2.60 21.98 -17.55
N GLY A 1022 3.23 21.60 -16.44
CA GLY A 1022 3.76 22.52 -15.44
C GLY A 1022 3.25 22.24 -14.04
N ALA A 1023 3.18 23.28 -13.21
CA ALA A 1023 2.92 23.20 -11.78
C ALA A 1023 1.47 23.56 -11.40
N VAL A 1024 0.64 23.95 -12.37
CA VAL A 1024 -0.75 24.36 -12.14
C VAL A 1024 -1.69 23.87 -13.23
N GLU A 1025 -2.90 23.49 -12.82
CA GLU A 1025 -4.01 23.13 -13.70
C GLU A 1025 -4.77 24.38 -14.20
N PHE A 1026 -5.36 24.32 -15.39
CA PHE A 1026 -6.21 25.37 -15.91
C PHE A 1026 -7.66 25.22 -15.43
N THR A 1027 -8.15 26.22 -14.69
CA THR A 1027 -9.54 26.25 -14.26
C THR A 1027 -10.37 27.24 -15.07
N ALA A 1028 -11.69 26.99 -15.17
CA ALA A 1028 -12.61 27.91 -15.84
C ALA A 1028 -12.67 29.31 -15.19
N THR A 1029 -12.24 29.44 -13.93
CA THR A 1029 -12.11 30.72 -13.22
C THR A 1029 -10.83 31.49 -13.62
N ASP A 1030 -9.74 30.81 -13.97
CA ASP A 1030 -8.55 31.44 -14.56
C ASP A 1030 -8.88 32.11 -15.91
N GLY A 1031 -9.75 31.47 -16.71
CA GLY A 1031 -10.29 32.04 -17.95
C GLY A 1031 -11.14 33.31 -17.80
N LEU A 1032 -11.62 33.63 -16.59
CA LEU A 1032 -12.43 34.81 -16.28
C LEU A 1032 -11.61 36.03 -15.82
N GLN A 1033 -10.29 35.92 -15.62
CA GLN A 1033 -9.43 37.05 -15.21
C GLN A 1033 -9.19 38.13 -16.31
N LEU A 1034 -9.99 38.15 -17.38
CA LEU A 1034 -9.94 39.22 -18.40
C LEU A 1034 -10.59 40.53 -17.89
N GLY A 1035 -9.80 41.34 -17.18
CA GLY A 1035 -9.95 42.82 -17.26
C GLY A 1035 -10.24 43.62 -16.01
N LEU A 1036 -10.16 43.05 -14.79
CA LEU A 1036 -10.29 43.81 -13.53
C LEU A 1036 -9.12 43.56 -12.56
N GLY A 1037 -7.93 44.05 -12.93
CA GLY A 1037 -6.76 44.04 -12.05
C GLY A 1037 -6.88 44.99 -10.88
N ILE A 1038 -7.51 44.55 -9.78
CA ILE A 1038 -7.49 45.26 -8.50
C ILE A 1038 -6.22 44.83 -7.73
N ALA A 1039 -5.11 45.52 -7.99
CA ALA A 1039 -3.87 45.27 -7.28
C ALA A 1039 -3.95 45.74 -5.81
N THR A 1040 -4.25 44.82 -4.88
CA THR A 1040 -4.10 45.04 -3.45
C THR A 1040 -2.62 44.92 -3.05
N ASN A 1041 -1.86 46.00 -3.22
CA ASN A 1041 -0.46 46.08 -2.79
C ASN A 1041 -0.35 46.82 -1.44
N PRO A 1042 0.10 46.15 -0.36
CA PRO A 1042 0.41 46.79 0.92
C PRO A 1042 1.93 46.92 1.13
N GLN A 1043 2.62 47.79 0.40
CA GLN A 1043 3.94 48.32 0.80
C GLN A 1043 4.10 49.83 0.48
N PRO A 1044 4.73 50.63 1.36
CA PRO A 1044 4.73 52.09 1.24
C PRO A 1044 6.03 52.68 0.66
N ASN A 1045 5.93 53.55 -0.36
CA ASN A 1045 6.86 54.68 -0.51
C ASN A 1045 6.23 55.80 -1.40
N PRO A 1046 6.58 57.10 -1.21
CA PRO A 1046 5.79 58.21 -1.70
C PRO A 1046 6.32 58.82 -3.01
N GLN A 1047 5.40 59.27 -3.88
CA GLN A 1047 5.42 60.54 -4.66
C GLN A 1047 4.06 60.64 -5.43
N PRO A 1048 3.60 61.84 -5.87
CA PRO A 1048 2.18 62.17 -5.73
C PRO A 1048 1.23 61.82 -6.91
N ASN A 1049 0.11 61.18 -6.54
CA ASN A 1049 -1.25 61.27 -7.09
C ASN A 1049 -1.47 61.90 -8.48
N LEU A 1050 -1.48 61.06 -9.52
CA LEU A 1050 -2.21 61.33 -10.77
C LEU A 1050 -3.71 60.97 -10.68
N LEU A 1051 -4.10 60.10 -9.74
CA LEU A 1051 -5.45 59.51 -9.66
C LEU A 1051 -6.54 60.50 -9.21
N ALA A 1052 -6.19 61.46 -8.34
CA ALA A 1052 -7.14 62.45 -7.81
C ALA A 1052 -7.71 63.40 -8.89
N GLY A 1053 -6.93 63.67 -9.96
CA GLY A 1053 -7.38 64.50 -11.08
C GLY A 1053 -8.39 63.80 -11.99
N PHE A 1054 -8.33 62.47 -12.09
CA PHE A 1054 -9.22 61.68 -12.96
C PHE A 1054 -10.59 61.45 -12.32
N LEU A 1055 -10.61 61.16 -11.01
CA LEU A 1055 -11.87 61.00 -10.24
C LEU A 1055 -12.69 62.30 -10.20
N SER A 1056 -12.04 63.45 -9.99
CA SER A 1056 -12.72 64.76 -10.03
C SER A 1056 -13.27 65.13 -11.41
N TRP A 1057 -12.79 64.50 -12.49
CA TRP A 1057 -13.32 64.70 -13.85
C TRP A 1057 -14.57 63.85 -14.11
N LEU A 1058 -14.64 62.64 -13.55
CA LEU A 1058 -15.80 61.75 -13.67
C LEU A 1058 -17.03 62.28 -12.94
N GLU A 1059 -16.88 62.72 -11.68
CA GLU A 1059 -17.99 63.25 -10.87
C GLU A 1059 -18.64 64.53 -11.45
N LEU A 1060 -17.88 65.33 -12.22
CA LEU A 1060 -18.38 66.55 -12.84
C LEU A 1060 -19.15 66.33 -14.15
N ASN A 1061 -18.97 65.18 -14.82
CA ASN A 1061 -19.50 64.96 -16.17
C ASN A 1061 -20.62 63.91 -16.26
N PHE A 1062 -20.75 62.98 -15.29
CA PHE A 1062 -21.76 61.91 -15.34
C PHE A 1062 -22.49 61.68 -14.00
N PRO A 1063 -23.34 62.62 -13.54
CA PRO A 1063 -23.94 62.58 -12.20
C PRO A 1063 -25.11 61.58 -12.01
N ARG A 1064 -25.26 60.57 -12.88
CA ARG A 1064 -26.24 59.47 -12.76
C ARG A 1064 -25.79 58.21 -13.48
N PHE A 1065 -25.17 57.29 -12.75
CA PHE A 1065 -25.54 55.88 -12.71
C PHE A 1065 -25.17 55.30 -11.33
#